data_AF-A0A4R4U6I6-F1
#
_entry.id   AF-A0A4R4U6I6-F1
#
_cell.length_a   1.000
_cell.length_b   1.000
_cell.length_c   1.000
_cell.angle_alpha   90.00
_cell.angle_beta   90.00
_cell.angle_gamma   90.00
#
_symmetry.space_group_name_H-M   'P 1'
#
loop_
_entity.id
_entity.type
_entity.pdbx_description
1 polymer ?
#
loop_
_entity_poly.entity_id
_entity_poly.type
_entity_poly.pdbx_seq_one_letter_code
_entity_poly.pdbx_strand_id
1 'polypeptide(L)'
;MDEAQAAGRRFRGRNKAPAWRRPADGPVTVVRLRLVPDPAARHRLEQLFEAAWSLKRALRRDGRARALAYRAGHRPRSTPQEAKQWRVRLGLSRDALERAGYRHLDASGHLRHHLSKAVAMHIADEVWCGLERHLFADASGRRQGVPKAGSWWGFTRIPGRARSHTTPRKWETFRVHGTLAGHLAAHRVPGLPEGFTPQEAAALPPGAGVLAQPRTMPVASAPRSRGGKGVWWEYDGPLTLVYAGGPDGCRGDLVVPVRLPQGAGQWPHLLHTLSDPEAFHKVDLVRRRDPAEPGGWVYEAHLMVLAPAYIAPSTAGRRAQAPTGRRGGVDGNVSNLAVVSAPAEPVPAGGVVAAASPHTAMVSPGVVSSKVRMPPDERDRIARRERKRRGRQRALERSRRASNTAQYELGKRQRKRQRRRQAAGLPPKQVTVPAGPRIARANGTPRRSHHRDTLSNTYRRLRARDAAAAQRTTQSRRTRARHTAGQIVAVHGPNLVVEDCDISGWFRLWGRACARFTPGMLITALEGECTKTGGRLLRAATRTTALSQHCPCGRRVPKHLGVRVHHCPIADGGCGLTGDRDLISAALAAFTHLHDPDDPSTARVDYQTSRRVLCAGGPGLPGALTESTAPIPTPSTGTRAGAGTGNAAAIPAKPRRRTPRRRNRRAASARQTRTSTAPTPDEPPPPTTPAGEAMVTPDRHRPRIRLFNKPPPRDLFNRP
;
A
#
# COMPACT_ATOMS: atom_id res chain seq x y z
N MET A 1 -56.69 36.77 26.72
CA MET A 1 -56.91 37.31 25.37
C MET A 1 -55.65 38.03 24.89
N ASP A 2 -54.65 37.45 24.26
CA ASP A 2 -54.11 36.09 24.02
C ASP A 2 -52.86 36.40 23.16
N GLU A 3 -51.62 36.12 23.54
CA GLU A 3 -50.96 34.82 23.70
C GLU A 3 -50.95 33.94 22.43
N ALA A 4 -50.11 34.29 21.45
CA ALA A 4 -49.60 33.40 20.38
C ALA A 4 -48.56 34.16 19.53
N GLN A 5 -47.34 33.74 19.18
CA GLN A 5 -46.56 32.52 19.35
C GLN A 5 -45.07 32.91 19.23
N ALA A 6 -44.38 33.08 20.36
CA ALA A 6 -42.93 32.99 20.40
C ALA A 6 -42.56 31.49 20.35
N ALA A 7 -42.49 30.91 19.16
CA ALA A 7 -42.10 29.52 18.99
C ALA A 7 -40.61 29.35 19.38
N GLY A 8 -40.39 29.03 20.66
CA GLY A 8 -39.09 28.67 21.20
C GLY A 8 -38.39 27.63 20.33
N ARG A 9 -37.11 27.88 20.02
CA ARG A 9 -36.25 26.91 19.34
C ARG A 9 -36.33 25.58 20.09
N ARG A 10 -36.93 24.57 19.46
CA ARG A 10 -36.97 23.19 19.97
C ARG A 10 -35.53 22.68 20.15
N PHE A 11 -35.03 22.76 21.37
CA PHE A 11 -33.82 22.04 21.76
C PHE A 11 -34.14 20.54 21.72
N ARG A 12 -33.23 19.77 21.12
CA ARG A 12 -33.32 18.32 21.08
C ARG A 12 -33.24 17.81 22.53
N GLY A 13 -34.35 17.27 23.05
CA GLY A 13 -34.37 16.60 24.34
C GLY A 13 -33.29 15.50 24.40
N ARG A 14 -32.82 15.19 25.61
CA ARG A 14 -31.85 14.10 25.85
C ARG A 14 -32.36 12.84 25.12
N ASN A 15 -31.51 12.23 24.27
CA ASN A 15 -31.86 10.98 23.60
C ASN A 15 -32.26 9.96 24.67
N LYS A 16 -33.52 9.52 24.66
CA LYS A 16 -34.10 8.58 25.65
C LYS A 16 -33.60 7.13 25.48
N ALA A 17 -32.88 6.83 24.41
CA ALA A 17 -32.27 5.52 24.17
C ALA A 17 -30.74 5.61 24.29
N PRO A 18 -30.07 4.54 24.78
CA PRO A 18 -28.62 4.45 24.73
C PRO A 18 -28.13 4.72 23.31
N ALA A 19 -27.11 5.57 23.16
CA ALA A 19 -26.48 5.76 21.86
C ALA A 19 -25.98 4.39 21.38
N TRP A 20 -26.39 3.96 20.18
CA TRP A 20 -25.86 2.73 19.59
C TRP A 20 -24.33 2.78 19.64
N ARG A 21 -23.73 1.84 20.36
CA ARG A 21 -22.29 1.65 20.41
C ARG A 21 -21.97 0.47 19.51
N ARG A 22 -21.07 0.70 18.56
CA ARG A 22 -20.41 -0.40 17.86
C ARG A 22 -19.80 -1.33 18.92
N PRO A 23 -20.00 -2.66 18.84
CA PRO A 23 -19.20 -3.59 19.64
C PRO A 23 -17.73 -3.23 19.49
N ALA A 24 -16.97 -3.19 20.59
CA ALA A 24 -15.56 -2.75 20.57
C ALA A 24 -14.75 -3.53 19.50
N ASP A 25 -15.09 -4.82 19.34
CA ASP A 25 -14.45 -5.78 18.45
C ASP A 25 -15.30 -6.17 17.24
N GLY A 26 -16.43 -5.48 17.01
CA GLY A 26 -17.30 -5.76 15.87
C GLY A 26 -16.57 -5.52 14.56
N PRO A 27 -16.41 -6.53 13.69
CA PRO A 27 -15.55 -6.39 12.54
C PRO A 27 -16.23 -5.52 11.47
N VAL A 28 -15.45 -4.65 10.83
CA VAL A 28 -15.93 -3.73 9.80
C VAL A 28 -15.15 -3.89 8.51
N THR A 29 -15.86 -3.79 7.40
CA THR A 29 -15.28 -3.85 6.05
C THR A 29 -15.56 -2.55 5.32
N VAL A 30 -14.55 -2.01 4.61
CA VAL A 30 -14.74 -0.86 3.72
C VAL A 30 -14.61 -1.32 2.27
N VAL A 31 -15.73 -1.27 1.54
CA VAL A 31 -15.78 -1.54 0.10
C VAL A 31 -15.65 -0.24 -0.69
N ARG A 32 -14.88 -0.27 -1.78
CA ARG A 32 -14.64 0.88 -2.66
C ARG A 32 -15.50 0.77 -3.91
N LEU A 33 -16.57 1.55 -3.97
CA LEU A 33 -17.52 1.57 -5.07
C LEU A 33 -17.15 2.70 -6.04
N ARG A 34 -17.00 2.41 -7.34
CA ARG A 34 -16.69 3.44 -8.34
C ARG A 34 -17.97 4.18 -8.69
N LEU A 35 -17.91 5.50 -8.72
CA LEU A 35 -19.01 6.36 -9.10
C LEU A 35 -18.84 6.80 -10.56
N VAL A 36 -19.93 6.84 -11.31
CA VAL A 36 -19.93 7.24 -12.74
C VAL A 36 -20.88 8.43 -12.94
N PRO A 37 -20.49 9.64 -12.49
CA PRO A 37 -21.32 10.81 -12.68
C PRO A 37 -21.40 11.20 -14.16
N ASP A 38 -22.60 11.55 -14.60
CA ASP A 38 -22.81 12.29 -15.85
C ASP A 38 -22.18 13.71 -15.76
N PRO A 39 -22.19 14.51 -16.84
CA PRO A 39 -21.61 15.86 -16.80
C PRO A 39 -22.20 16.77 -15.72
N ALA A 40 -23.51 16.74 -15.48
CA ALA A 40 -24.20 17.60 -14.51
C ALA A 40 -23.89 17.20 -13.06
N ALA A 41 -24.00 15.92 -12.74
CA ALA A 41 -23.63 15.35 -11.45
C ALA A 41 -22.14 15.55 -11.15
N ARG A 42 -21.27 15.49 -12.16
CA ARG A 42 -19.84 15.76 -11.99
C ARG A 42 -19.58 17.20 -11.56
N HIS A 43 -20.22 18.17 -12.23
CA HIS A 43 -20.10 19.57 -11.85
C HIS A 43 -20.58 19.79 -10.41
N ARG A 44 -21.71 19.18 -10.02
CA ARG A 44 -22.24 19.23 -8.64
C ARG A 44 -21.29 18.59 -7.63
N LEU A 45 -20.65 17.46 -7.96
CA LEU A 45 -19.62 16.83 -7.13
C LEU A 45 -18.41 17.75 -6.95
N GLU A 46 -17.95 18.42 -8.00
CA GLU A 46 -16.84 19.36 -7.93
C GLU A 46 -17.16 20.52 -6.98
N GLN A 47 -18.33 21.15 -7.13
CA GLN A 47 -18.84 22.20 -6.24
C GLN A 47 -18.94 21.71 -4.79
N LEU A 48 -19.43 20.49 -4.56
CA LEU A 48 -19.50 19.88 -3.24
C LEU A 48 -18.11 19.74 -2.60
N PHE A 49 -17.11 19.26 -3.35
CA PHE A 49 -15.74 19.18 -2.87
C PHE A 49 -15.16 20.58 -2.59
N GLU A 50 -15.44 21.57 -3.44
CA GLU A 50 -14.96 22.95 -3.29
C GLU A 50 -15.53 23.58 -2.01
N ALA A 51 -16.84 23.46 -1.80
CA ALA A 51 -17.51 23.92 -0.59
C ALA A 51 -16.92 23.24 0.66
N ALA A 52 -16.81 21.90 0.64
CA ALA A 52 -16.25 21.14 1.75
C ALA A 52 -14.80 21.51 2.07
N TRP A 53 -13.99 21.79 1.04
CA TRP A 53 -12.62 22.26 1.20
C TRP A 53 -12.56 23.67 1.80
N SER A 54 -13.40 24.59 1.33
CA SER A 54 -13.48 25.95 1.85
C SER A 54 -13.83 25.94 3.34
N LEU A 55 -14.83 25.16 3.74
CA LEU A 55 -15.19 24.96 5.14
C LEU A 55 -14.03 24.38 5.96
N LYS A 56 -13.43 23.28 5.49
CA LYS A 56 -12.30 22.64 6.18
C LYS A 56 -11.12 23.57 6.34
N ARG A 57 -10.83 24.40 5.33
CA ARG A 57 -9.76 25.38 5.36
C ARG A 57 -10.04 26.49 6.37
N ALA A 58 -11.27 26.98 6.45
CA ALA A 58 -11.69 27.95 7.47
C ALA A 58 -11.52 27.37 8.89
N LEU A 59 -12.06 26.17 9.14
CA LEU A 59 -11.92 25.45 10.40
C LEU A 59 -10.47 25.19 10.80
N ARG A 60 -9.61 24.82 9.84
CA ARG A 60 -8.19 24.63 10.11
C ARG A 60 -7.47 25.92 10.49
N ARG A 61 -7.85 27.06 9.91
CA ARG A 61 -7.28 28.36 10.27
C ARG A 61 -7.72 28.77 11.66
N ASP A 62 -9.00 28.69 11.94
CA ASP A 62 -9.59 28.97 13.24
C ASP A 62 -8.99 28.09 14.34
N GLY A 63 -9.00 26.76 14.13
CA GLY A 63 -8.38 25.80 15.04
C GLY A 63 -6.88 26.01 15.23
N ARG A 64 -6.13 26.36 14.17
CA ARG A 64 -4.71 26.69 14.28
C ARG A 64 -4.47 27.95 15.08
N ALA A 65 -5.24 29.02 14.85
CA ALA A 65 -5.13 30.27 15.60
C ALA A 65 -5.36 30.02 17.09
N ARG A 66 -6.42 29.28 17.43
CA ARG A 66 -6.72 28.86 18.81
C ARG A 66 -5.60 28.01 19.42
N ALA A 67 -5.05 27.05 18.66
CA ALA A 67 -3.95 26.20 19.14
C ALA A 67 -2.65 26.97 19.39
N LEU A 68 -2.35 27.97 18.55
CA LEU A 68 -1.19 28.86 18.75
C LEU A 68 -1.40 29.75 19.98
N ALA A 69 -2.58 30.33 20.16
CA ALA A 69 -2.93 31.09 21.37
C ALA A 69 -2.82 30.23 22.63
N TYR A 70 -3.26 28.97 22.56
CA TYR A 70 -3.09 28.01 23.65
C TYR A 70 -1.62 27.70 23.97
N ARG A 71 -0.72 27.76 22.98
CA ARG A 71 0.72 27.55 23.19
C ARG A 71 1.42 28.80 23.72
N ALA A 72 0.99 29.99 23.30
CA ALA A 72 1.55 31.26 23.75
C ALA A 72 1.19 31.59 25.22
N GLY A 73 0.04 31.13 25.71
CA GLY A 73 -0.38 31.32 27.10
C GLY A 73 0.37 30.43 28.09
N HIS A 74 1.63 30.79 28.42
CA HIS A 74 2.45 30.04 29.38
C HIS A 74 1.91 30.09 30.82
N ARG A 75 1.52 31.27 31.32
CA ARG A 75 0.99 31.43 32.68
C ARG A 75 -0.31 30.65 32.94
N PRO A 76 -1.35 30.71 32.07
CA PRO A 76 -2.59 29.94 32.24
C PRO A 76 -2.46 28.43 32.01
N ARG A 77 -1.23 27.91 31.92
CA ARG A 77 -0.92 26.49 31.73
C ARG A 77 0.03 25.96 32.81
N SER A 78 0.17 26.70 33.91
CA SER A 78 1.05 26.34 35.01
C SER A 78 0.60 25.04 35.68
N THR A 79 -0.71 24.84 35.81
CA THR A 79 -1.32 23.60 36.32
C THR A 79 -2.17 22.89 35.27
N PRO A 80 -2.41 21.56 35.41
CA PRO A 80 -3.30 20.82 34.52
C PRO A 80 -4.75 21.38 34.48
N GLN A 81 -5.25 21.86 35.61
CA GLN A 81 -6.60 22.41 35.73
C GLN A 81 -6.73 23.77 35.02
N GLU A 82 -5.78 24.67 35.22
CA GLU A 82 -5.72 25.95 34.50
C GLU A 82 -5.55 25.74 33.00
N ALA A 83 -4.69 24.79 32.59
CA ALA A 83 -4.51 24.45 31.18
C ALA A 83 -5.82 23.97 30.55
N LYS A 84 -6.60 23.15 31.27
CA LYS A 84 -7.94 22.71 30.84
C LYS A 84 -8.90 23.90 30.72
N GLN A 85 -8.96 24.79 31.72
CA GLN A 85 -9.81 25.99 31.68
C GLN A 85 -9.42 26.94 30.54
N TRP A 86 -8.12 27.17 30.33
CA TRP A 86 -7.60 27.99 29.24
C TRP A 86 -7.96 27.41 27.87
N ARG A 87 -7.83 26.09 27.69
CA ARG A 87 -8.26 25.39 26.49
C ARG A 87 -9.76 25.57 26.22
N VAL A 88 -10.60 25.48 27.25
CA VAL A 88 -12.06 25.68 27.13
C VAL A 88 -12.38 27.13 26.74
N ARG A 89 -11.75 28.13 27.37
CA ARG A 89 -11.90 29.55 27.02
C ARG A 89 -11.56 29.84 25.55
N LEU A 90 -10.51 29.20 25.03
CA LEU A 90 -10.13 29.32 23.62
C LEU A 90 -11.03 28.53 22.65
N GLY A 91 -12.05 27.82 23.15
CA GLY A 91 -12.91 26.98 22.32
C GLY A 91 -12.13 25.85 21.63
N LEU A 92 -11.11 25.29 22.28
CA LEU A 92 -10.36 24.12 21.83
C LEU A 92 -11.00 22.85 22.39
N SER A 93 -12.18 22.53 21.90
CA SER A 93 -12.85 21.25 22.11
C SER A 93 -13.49 20.78 20.81
N ARG A 94 -13.81 19.49 20.74
CA ARG A 94 -14.59 18.91 19.64
C ARG A 94 -15.86 19.73 19.39
N ASP A 95 -16.70 19.89 20.40
CA ASP A 95 -17.99 20.59 20.27
C ASP A 95 -17.85 22.05 19.86
N ALA A 96 -16.80 22.74 20.34
CA ALA A 96 -16.56 24.13 19.97
C ALA A 96 -16.15 24.28 18.49
N LEU A 97 -15.41 23.31 17.95
CA LEU A 97 -15.07 23.24 16.52
C LEU A 97 -16.29 22.84 15.67
N GLU A 98 -17.14 21.94 16.15
CA GLU A 98 -18.40 21.60 15.48
C GLU A 98 -19.33 22.84 15.39
N ARG A 99 -19.48 23.58 16.50
CA ARG A 99 -20.21 24.86 16.52
C ARG A 99 -19.59 25.90 15.59
N ALA A 100 -18.26 25.98 15.51
CA ALA A 100 -17.59 26.85 14.54
C ALA A 100 -17.88 26.43 13.10
N GLY A 101 -17.98 25.12 12.83
CA GLY A 101 -18.36 24.57 11.53
C GLY A 101 -19.76 25.00 11.12
N TYR A 102 -20.73 24.94 12.04
CA TYR A 102 -22.07 25.45 11.81
C TYR A 102 -22.09 26.95 11.56
N ARG A 103 -21.37 27.75 12.35
CA ARG A 103 -21.28 29.20 12.11
C ARG A 103 -20.69 29.52 10.75
N HIS A 104 -19.62 28.84 10.33
CA HIS A 104 -19.04 29.04 9.00
C HIS A 104 -19.99 28.64 7.86
N LEU A 105 -20.76 27.58 8.06
CA LEU A 105 -21.78 27.16 7.10
C LEU A 105 -22.92 28.18 7.04
N ASP A 106 -23.50 28.53 8.18
CA ASP A 106 -24.66 29.41 8.28
C ASP A 106 -24.34 30.85 7.82
N ALA A 107 -23.12 31.34 8.08
CA ALA A 107 -22.65 32.65 7.62
C ALA A 107 -22.31 32.67 6.11
N SER A 108 -22.29 31.53 5.43
CA SER A 108 -21.98 31.44 4.00
C SER A 108 -23.18 30.91 3.22
N GLY A 109 -23.91 31.81 2.56
CA GLY A 109 -25.02 31.43 1.68
C GLY A 109 -24.60 30.40 0.62
N HIS A 110 -23.41 30.57 0.03
CA HIS A 110 -22.90 29.62 -0.96
C HIS A 110 -22.67 28.20 -0.41
N LEU A 111 -22.13 28.06 0.81
CA LEU A 111 -21.86 26.73 1.38
C LEU A 111 -23.16 25.96 1.66
N ARG A 112 -24.24 26.64 2.04
CA ARG A 112 -25.54 26.02 2.33
C ARG A 112 -26.25 25.45 1.10
N HIS A 113 -25.87 25.86 -0.11
CA HIS A 113 -26.36 25.20 -1.33
C HIS A 113 -25.76 23.81 -1.55
N HIS A 114 -24.60 23.53 -0.94
CA HIS A 114 -23.82 22.32 -1.22
C HIS A 114 -23.67 21.39 -0.01
N LEU A 115 -23.51 21.94 1.20
CA LEU A 115 -23.19 21.18 2.41
C LEU A 115 -24.37 21.11 3.37
N SER A 116 -24.66 19.90 3.88
CA SER A 116 -25.52 19.73 5.03
C SER A 116 -24.78 20.04 6.34
N LYS A 117 -25.52 20.36 7.41
CA LYS A 117 -24.95 20.52 8.75
C LYS A 117 -24.20 19.27 9.21
N ALA A 118 -24.70 18.07 8.88
CA ALA A 118 -24.01 16.83 9.21
C ALA A 118 -22.63 16.71 8.54
N VAL A 119 -22.50 17.12 7.26
CA VAL A 119 -21.19 17.16 6.59
C VAL A 119 -20.26 18.17 7.29
N ALA A 120 -20.76 19.35 7.65
CA ALA A 120 -19.97 20.36 8.35
C ALA A 120 -19.44 19.87 9.70
N MET A 121 -20.27 19.19 10.48
CA MET A 121 -19.90 18.57 11.75
C MET A 121 -18.77 17.55 11.58
N HIS A 122 -18.86 16.64 10.61
CA HIS A 122 -17.83 15.62 10.39
C HIS A 122 -16.52 16.19 9.83
N ILE A 123 -16.59 17.27 9.06
CA ILE A 123 -15.38 18.01 8.66
C ILE A 123 -14.72 18.65 9.88
N ALA A 124 -15.50 19.23 10.80
CA ALA A 124 -14.99 19.79 12.04
C ALA A 124 -14.35 18.74 12.96
N ASP A 125 -14.97 17.56 13.09
CA ASP A 125 -14.42 16.42 13.82
C ASP A 125 -13.07 15.96 13.24
N GLU A 126 -12.95 15.87 11.92
CA GLU A 126 -11.66 15.52 11.29
C GLU A 126 -10.57 16.59 11.55
N VAL A 127 -10.94 17.87 11.63
CA VAL A 127 -10.02 18.95 12.01
C VAL A 127 -9.65 18.83 13.49
N TRP A 128 -10.60 18.53 14.36
CA TRP A 128 -10.38 18.30 15.78
C TRP A 128 -9.39 17.16 16.03
N CYS A 129 -9.55 15.99 15.40
CA CYS A 129 -8.59 14.88 15.55
C CYS A 129 -7.15 15.30 15.19
N GLY A 130 -6.99 16.23 14.23
CA GLY A 130 -5.69 16.79 13.89
C GLY A 130 -5.12 17.73 14.96
N LEU A 131 -5.98 18.55 15.57
CA LEU A 131 -5.62 19.44 16.67
C LEU A 131 -5.32 18.66 17.95
N GLU A 132 -6.12 17.65 18.26
CA GLU A 132 -5.96 16.79 19.44
C GLU A 132 -4.55 16.19 19.51
N ARG A 133 -4.07 15.61 18.40
CA ARG A 133 -2.69 15.06 18.33
C ARG A 133 -1.59 16.12 18.46
N HIS A 134 -1.90 17.39 18.25
CA HIS A 134 -0.99 18.50 18.51
C HIS A 134 -1.08 18.99 19.96
N LEU A 135 -2.27 18.96 20.54
CA LEU A 135 -2.58 19.42 21.89
C LEU A 135 -2.21 18.42 22.97
N PHE A 136 -2.17 17.12 22.67
CA PHE A 136 -1.86 16.03 23.61
C PHE A 136 -0.74 15.14 23.06
N ALA A 137 0.03 14.56 23.98
CA ALA A 137 1.03 13.56 23.62
C ALA A 137 0.36 12.21 23.33
N ASP A 138 0.95 11.42 22.44
CA ASP A 138 0.60 10.01 22.29
C ASP A 138 1.19 9.17 23.43
N ALA A 139 0.94 7.85 23.41
CA ALA A 139 1.44 6.91 24.41
C ALA A 139 2.98 6.90 24.53
N SER A 140 3.71 7.39 23.53
CA SER A 140 5.18 7.52 23.55
C SER A 140 5.65 8.88 24.08
N GLY A 141 4.75 9.72 24.59
CA GLY A 141 5.05 11.07 25.05
C GLY A 141 5.25 12.08 23.91
N ARG A 142 5.10 11.67 22.65
CA ARG A 142 5.36 12.53 21.48
C ARG A 142 4.10 13.24 21.01
N ARG A 143 4.28 14.47 20.50
CA ARG A 143 3.19 15.32 19.99
C ARG A 143 3.36 15.55 18.51
N GLN A 144 2.26 15.69 17.78
CA GLN A 144 2.32 16.13 16.39
C GLN A 144 2.57 17.64 16.30
N GLY A 145 3.28 18.05 15.26
CA GLY A 145 3.48 19.47 14.96
C GLY A 145 2.15 20.20 14.66
N VAL A 146 2.19 21.53 14.67
CA VAL A 146 1.02 22.38 14.42
C VAL A 146 0.32 21.95 13.11
N PRO A 147 -1.01 21.71 13.12
CA PRO A 147 -1.72 21.28 11.93
C PRO A 147 -1.56 22.26 10.77
N LYS A 148 -1.17 21.74 9.60
CA LYS A 148 -1.03 22.52 8.37
C LYS A 148 -2.39 22.74 7.73
N ALA A 149 -2.60 23.90 7.09
CA ALA A 149 -3.84 24.21 6.37
C ALA A 149 -4.16 23.18 5.26
N GLY A 150 -3.15 22.53 4.69
CA GLY A 150 -3.28 21.57 3.59
C GLY A 150 -3.37 22.24 2.22
N SER A 151 -3.76 21.48 1.19
CA SER A 151 -4.01 22.02 -0.15
C SER A 151 -5.27 21.42 -0.74
N TRP A 152 -5.92 22.15 -1.65
CA TRP A 152 -7.06 21.66 -2.45
C TRP A 152 -6.81 20.28 -3.04
N TRP A 153 -5.60 20.11 -3.59
CA TRP A 153 -5.16 18.90 -4.26
C TRP A 153 -4.91 17.71 -3.32
N GLY A 154 -4.68 17.99 -2.04
CA GLY A 154 -4.60 16.98 -0.98
C GLY A 154 -5.95 16.71 -0.30
N PHE A 155 -6.99 17.47 -0.62
CA PHE A 155 -8.34 17.24 -0.14
C PHE A 155 -9.07 16.27 -1.07
N THR A 156 -9.10 15.01 -0.66
CA THR A 156 -9.58 13.88 -1.48
C THR A 156 -10.74 13.12 -0.85
N ARG A 157 -11.21 13.52 0.34
CA ARG A 157 -12.27 12.82 1.07
C ARG A 157 -13.19 13.82 1.76
N ILE A 158 -14.50 13.61 1.61
CA ILE A 158 -15.54 14.22 2.43
C ILE A 158 -16.06 13.10 3.35
N PRO A 159 -15.90 13.24 4.68
CA PRO A 159 -16.38 12.22 5.59
C PRO A 159 -17.91 12.20 5.61
N GLY A 160 -18.50 11.00 5.55
CA GLY A 160 -19.92 10.82 5.75
C GLY A 160 -20.28 10.60 7.22
N ARG A 161 -21.58 10.66 7.48
CA ARG A 161 -22.20 10.30 8.75
C ARG A 161 -22.58 8.83 8.78
N ALA A 162 -22.35 8.21 9.93
CA ALA A 162 -22.85 6.88 10.22
C ALA A 162 -24.40 6.86 10.21
N ARG A 163 -24.97 5.74 9.77
CA ARG A 163 -26.39 5.44 9.82
C ARG A 163 -26.85 5.52 11.28
N SER A 164 -28.05 6.06 11.48
CA SER A 164 -28.73 5.95 12.76
C SER A 164 -29.30 4.54 12.91
N HIS A 165 -28.84 3.80 13.92
CA HIS A 165 -29.41 2.49 14.26
C HIS A 165 -30.59 2.60 15.24
N THR A 166 -30.78 3.75 15.86
CA THR A 166 -31.89 4.04 16.78
C THR A 166 -33.09 4.69 16.10
N THR A 167 -32.99 5.03 14.82
CA THR A 167 -34.08 5.66 14.07
C THR A 167 -34.14 5.03 12.69
N PRO A 168 -35.25 4.34 12.35
CA PRO A 168 -35.39 3.73 11.05
C PRO A 168 -35.36 4.82 9.98
N ARG A 169 -34.87 4.46 8.79
CA ARG A 169 -34.88 5.33 7.62
C ARG A 169 -34.22 6.70 7.82
N LYS A 170 -33.16 6.77 8.63
CA LYS A 170 -32.43 8.02 8.91
C LYS A 170 -30.95 7.94 8.55
N TRP A 171 -30.59 8.66 7.49
CA TRP A 171 -29.21 8.88 7.05
C TRP A 171 -29.03 10.34 6.61
N GLU A 172 -28.06 11.04 7.19
CA GLU A 172 -27.98 12.52 7.12
C GLU A 172 -26.95 13.05 6.09
N THR A 173 -26.25 12.16 5.38
CA THR A 173 -25.22 12.56 4.39
C THR A 173 -25.29 11.68 3.13
N PHE A 174 -24.20 10.99 2.78
CA PHE A 174 -24.10 10.12 1.62
C PHE A 174 -24.69 8.75 1.92
N ARG A 175 -25.50 8.24 0.99
CA ARG A 175 -26.12 6.93 1.10
C ARG A 175 -26.00 6.16 -0.21
N VAL A 176 -25.73 4.86 -0.11
CA VAL A 176 -25.93 3.94 -1.23
C VAL A 176 -27.34 3.35 -1.12
N HIS A 177 -28.11 3.45 -2.20
CA HIS A 177 -29.42 2.84 -2.39
C HIS A 177 -29.38 1.78 -3.49
N GLY A 178 -30.44 0.98 -3.59
CA GLY A 178 -30.55 -0.13 -4.52
C GLY A 178 -30.04 -1.43 -3.90
N THR A 179 -30.12 -2.51 -4.67
CA THR A 179 -29.67 -3.84 -4.24
C THR A 179 -28.67 -4.43 -5.22
N LEU A 180 -27.89 -5.41 -4.77
CA LEU A 180 -27.01 -6.17 -5.67
C LEU A 180 -27.81 -6.92 -6.74
N ALA A 181 -28.99 -7.45 -6.38
CA ALA A 181 -29.90 -8.14 -7.29
C ALA A 181 -30.48 -7.17 -8.36
N GLY A 182 -30.98 -6.00 -7.95
CA GLY A 182 -31.45 -4.98 -8.88
C GLY A 182 -30.34 -4.44 -9.79
N HIS A 183 -29.10 -4.38 -9.30
CA HIS A 183 -27.94 -4.04 -10.13
C HIS A 183 -27.61 -5.12 -11.16
N LEU A 184 -27.71 -6.40 -10.77
CA LEU A 184 -27.53 -7.52 -11.69
C LEU A 184 -28.63 -7.53 -12.75
N ALA A 185 -29.90 -7.41 -12.36
CA ALA A 185 -31.04 -7.39 -13.26
C ALA A 185 -30.92 -6.29 -14.33
N ALA A 186 -30.52 -5.08 -13.93
CA ALA A 186 -30.40 -3.94 -14.84
C ALA A 186 -29.22 -4.02 -15.82
N HIS A 187 -28.17 -4.77 -15.48
CA HIS A 187 -26.89 -4.74 -16.21
C HIS A 187 -26.33 -6.12 -16.54
N ARG A 188 -27.14 -7.18 -16.49
CA ARG A 188 -26.75 -8.55 -16.80
C ARG A 188 -26.14 -8.65 -18.21
N VAL A 189 -25.12 -9.49 -18.38
CA VAL A 189 -24.59 -9.82 -19.72
C VAL A 189 -25.68 -10.56 -20.53
N PRO A 190 -25.88 -10.21 -21.82
CA PRO A 190 -26.74 -10.98 -22.72
C PRO A 190 -26.28 -12.46 -22.77
N GLY A 191 -27.17 -13.40 -22.46
CA GLY A 191 -26.88 -14.84 -22.42
C GLY A 191 -26.93 -15.48 -21.03
N LEU A 192 -27.00 -14.70 -19.95
CA LEU A 192 -27.39 -15.22 -18.64
C LEU A 192 -28.92 -15.27 -18.51
N PRO A 193 -29.50 -16.30 -17.85
CA PRO A 193 -30.94 -16.46 -17.69
C PRO A 193 -31.66 -15.25 -17.08
N GLU A 194 -32.95 -15.11 -17.38
CA GLU A 194 -33.81 -14.23 -16.58
C GLU A 194 -33.93 -14.75 -15.15
N GLY A 195 -34.03 -13.85 -14.17
CA GLY A 195 -34.02 -14.21 -12.75
C GLY A 195 -32.65 -14.59 -12.17
N PHE A 196 -31.57 -14.58 -12.95
CA PHE A 196 -30.21 -14.92 -12.48
C PHE A 196 -29.81 -14.12 -11.23
N THR A 197 -29.40 -14.84 -10.19
CA THR A 197 -29.21 -14.33 -8.84
C THR A 197 -27.75 -13.91 -8.58
N PRO A 198 -27.51 -13.04 -7.58
CA PRO A 198 -26.15 -12.71 -7.13
C PRO A 198 -25.34 -13.92 -6.64
N GLN A 199 -26.00 -14.95 -6.11
CA GLN A 199 -25.41 -16.20 -5.63
C GLN A 199 -24.88 -17.03 -6.81
N GLU A 200 -25.69 -17.22 -7.85
CA GLU A 200 -25.27 -17.91 -9.08
C GLU A 200 -24.14 -17.15 -9.78
N ALA A 201 -24.21 -15.81 -9.81
CA ALA A 201 -23.13 -14.98 -10.31
C ALA A 201 -21.80 -15.14 -9.54
N ALA A 202 -21.87 -15.38 -8.22
CA ALA A 202 -20.70 -15.65 -7.39
C ALA A 202 -20.14 -17.07 -7.59
N ALA A 203 -20.97 -18.02 -8.03
CA ALA A 203 -20.56 -19.39 -8.32
C ALA A 203 -19.89 -19.55 -9.70
N LEU A 204 -20.01 -18.57 -10.59
CA LEU A 204 -19.40 -18.63 -11.92
C LEU A 204 -17.86 -18.66 -11.85
N PRO A 205 -17.20 -19.38 -12.79
CA PRO A 205 -15.75 -19.48 -12.81
C PRO A 205 -15.08 -18.11 -13.06
N PRO A 206 -13.91 -17.84 -12.44
CA PRO A 206 -13.18 -16.60 -12.68
C PRO A 206 -12.86 -16.40 -14.16
N GLY A 207 -13.31 -15.27 -14.72
CA GLY A 207 -13.14 -14.93 -16.14
C GLY A 207 -14.45 -14.89 -16.90
N ALA A 208 -15.51 -15.52 -16.40
CA ALA A 208 -16.87 -15.36 -16.92
C ALA A 208 -17.34 -13.91 -16.79
N GLY A 209 -18.05 -13.42 -17.80
CA GLY A 209 -18.72 -12.12 -17.77
C GLY A 209 -20.04 -12.20 -17.01
N VAL A 210 -20.32 -11.22 -16.16
CA VAL A 210 -21.56 -11.14 -15.39
C VAL A 210 -22.34 -9.86 -15.70
N LEU A 211 -21.65 -8.72 -15.82
CA LEU A 211 -22.29 -7.43 -16.13
C LEU A 211 -21.83 -6.83 -17.45
N ALA A 212 -22.77 -6.29 -18.21
CA ALA A 212 -22.59 -5.47 -19.40
C ALA A 212 -22.99 -4.00 -19.14
N GLN A 213 -22.29 -3.33 -18.21
CA GLN A 213 -22.60 -1.94 -17.85
C GLN A 213 -22.16 -0.93 -18.94
N PRO A 214 -23.06 -0.05 -19.45
CA PRO A 214 -22.74 0.94 -20.48
C PRO A 214 -21.71 1.96 -19.98
N ARG A 215 -21.02 2.70 -20.86
CA ARG A 215 -20.02 3.70 -20.44
C ARG A 215 -20.63 4.83 -19.59
N THR A 216 -21.77 5.34 -20.03
CA THR A 216 -22.61 6.27 -19.28
C THR A 216 -23.73 5.45 -18.67
N MET A 217 -23.79 5.43 -17.34
CA MET A 217 -24.86 4.72 -16.63
C MET A 217 -26.08 5.62 -16.51
N PRO A 218 -27.30 5.10 -16.77
CA PRO A 218 -28.53 5.85 -16.52
C PRO A 218 -28.61 6.30 -15.06
N VAL A 219 -29.07 7.53 -14.85
CA VAL A 219 -29.29 8.05 -13.50
C VAL A 219 -30.61 7.49 -12.98
N ALA A 220 -30.55 6.84 -11.82
CA ALA A 220 -31.74 6.31 -11.16
C ALA A 220 -32.68 7.44 -10.73
N SER A 221 -33.99 7.15 -10.74
CA SER A 221 -35.02 8.01 -10.15
C SER A 221 -35.60 7.35 -8.92
N ALA A 222 -35.92 8.14 -7.90
CA ALA A 222 -36.59 7.63 -6.70
C ALA A 222 -37.99 7.11 -7.05
N PRO A 223 -38.45 5.99 -6.47
CA PRO A 223 -39.84 5.55 -6.55
C PRO A 223 -40.77 6.64 -6.02
N ARG A 224 -41.91 6.86 -6.68
CA ARG A 224 -42.93 7.83 -6.21
C ARG A 224 -43.79 7.20 -5.12
N SER A 225 -43.92 7.83 -3.96
CA SER A 225 -44.87 7.40 -2.94
C SER A 225 -46.30 7.85 -3.27
N ARG A 226 -47.31 7.24 -2.61
CA ARG A 226 -48.65 7.84 -2.47
C ARG A 226 -48.47 9.23 -1.86
N GLY A 227 -48.64 10.29 -2.65
CA GLY A 227 -48.32 11.68 -2.28
C GLY A 227 -47.22 12.35 -3.12
N GLY A 228 -46.66 11.67 -4.12
CA GLY A 228 -45.83 12.28 -5.17
C GLY A 228 -44.38 12.62 -4.81
N LYS A 229 -43.94 12.33 -3.57
CA LYS A 229 -42.53 12.52 -3.17
C LYS A 229 -41.73 11.24 -3.44
N GLY A 230 -40.49 11.42 -3.93
CA GLY A 230 -39.57 10.30 -4.17
C GLY A 230 -39.09 9.66 -2.87
N VAL A 231 -39.29 8.35 -2.69
CA VAL A 231 -38.88 7.61 -1.48
C VAL A 231 -37.78 6.61 -1.83
N TRP A 232 -36.54 7.06 -1.71
CA TRP A 232 -35.38 6.21 -1.98
C TRP A 232 -35.24 4.97 -1.05
N TRP A 233 -36.00 4.91 0.05
CA TRP A 233 -36.00 3.76 0.95
C TRP A 233 -36.66 2.53 0.33
N GLU A 234 -37.50 2.71 -0.69
CA GLU A 234 -38.19 1.66 -1.44
C GLU A 234 -37.46 1.31 -2.74
N TYR A 235 -36.32 1.97 -3.02
CA TYR A 235 -35.57 1.75 -4.25
C TYR A 235 -34.74 0.48 -4.18
N ASP A 236 -35.13 -0.53 -4.96
CA ASP A 236 -34.51 -1.86 -5.05
C ASP A 236 -33.66 -2.07 -6.31
N GLY A 237 -33.65 -1.10 -7.23
CA GLY A 237 -32.94 -1.13 -8.51
C GLY A 237 -31.40 -1.06 -8.41
N PRO A 238 -30.71 -0.71 -9.52
CA PRO A 238 -29.24 -0.67 -9.56
C PRO A 238 -28.62 0.28 -8.54
N LEU A 239 -27.55 -0.19 -7.89
CA LEU A 239 -26.83 0.57 -6.86
C LEU A 239 -26.50 2.01 -7.29
N THR A 240 -26.88 2.98 -6.45
CA THR A 240 -26.64 4.41 -6.69
C THR A 240 -26.29 5.14 -5.41
N LEU A 241 -25.39 6.12 -5.50
CA LEU A 241 -25.09 7.03 -4.41
C LEU A 241 -26.06 8.22 -4.45
N VAL A 242 -26.71 8.52 -3.33
CA VAL A 242 -27.61 9.66 -3.18
C VAL A 242 -27.10 10.58 -2.07
N TYR A 243 -27.21 11.88 -2.31
CA TYR A 243 -26.97 12.93 -1.34
C TYR A 243 -28.00 14.05 -1.50
N ALA A 244 -28.77 14.32 -0.45
CA ALA A 244 -29.88 15.29 -0.50
C ALA A 244 -29.45 16.76 -0.66
N GLY A 245 -28.15 17.07 -0.61
CA GLY A 245 -27.66 18.43 -0.75
C GLY A 245 -27.62 19.22 0.55
N GLY A 246 -27.31 20.50 0.45
CA GLY A 246 -27.41 21.45 1.56
C GLY A 246 -28.82 22.02 1.69
N PRO A 247 -29.16 22.64 2.84
CA PRO A 247 -30.52 23.09 3.15
C PRO A 247 -31.07 24.13 2.17
N ASP A 248 -30.21 24.86 1.45
CA ASP A 248 -30.63 25.90 0.51
C ASP A 248 -30.49 25.43 -0.95
N GLY A 249 -30.23 24.13 -1.15
CA GLY A 249 -30.09 23.55 -2.49
C GLY A 249 -31.45 23.37 -3.16
N CYS A 250 -31.71 24.12 -4.24
CA CYS A 250 -32.91 23.95 -5.06
C CYS A 250 -32.79 22.85 -6.15
N ARG A 251 -31.59 22.26 -6.31
CA ARG A 251 -31.26 21.34 -7.43
C ARG A 251 -31.63 19.87 -7.17
N GLY A 252 -32.45 19.59 -6.15
CA GLY A 252 -32.82 18.25 -5.72
C GLY A 252 -31.64 17.38 -5.28
N ASP A 253 -31.87 16.07 -5.17
CA ASP A 253 -30.84 15.12 -4.76
C ASP A 253 -29.70 15.03 -5.78
N LEU A 254 -28.46 14.88 -5.30
CA LEU A 254 -27.32 14.46 -6.10
C LEU A 254 -27.31 12.94 -6.17
N VAL A 255 -27.63 12.41 -7.35
CA VAL A 255 -27.68 10.96 -7.63
C VAL A 255 -26.52 10.59 -8.54
N VAL A 256 -25.74 9.58 -8.15
CA VAL A 256 -24.55 9.15 -8.90
C VAL A 256 -24.51 7.62 -8.99
N PRO A 257 -24.68 7.03 -10.19
CA PRO A 257 -24.67 5.59 -10.36
C PRO A 257 -23.35 4.94 -9.91
N VAL A 258 -23.45 3.75 -9.32
CA VAL A 258 -22.30 2.92 -8.92
C VAL A 258 -21.94 1.97 -10.06
N ARG A 259 -20.66 1.82 -10.38
CA ARG A 259 -20.15 0.78 -11.29
C ARG A 259 -19.47 -0.34 -10.52
N LEU A 260 -19.95 -1.57 -10.75
CA LEU A 260 -19.35 -2.79 -10.21
C LEU A 260 -18.37 -3.46 -11.19
N PRO A 261 -17.45 -4.31 -10.71
CA PRO A 261 -16.66 -5.21 -11.56
C PRO A 261 -17.54 -6.09 -12.46
N GLN A 262 -17.18 -6.19 -13.75
CA GLN A 262 -18.00 -6.90 -14.75
C GLN A 262 -17.83 -8.42 -14.76
N GLY A 263 -16.71 -8.95 -14.24
CA GLY A 263 -16.41 -10.39 -14.28
C GLY A 263 -16.66 -11.11 -12.97
N ALA A 264 -16.95 -12.42 -13.03
CA ALA A 264 -17.33 -13.28 -11.91
C ALA A 264 -16.32 -13.31 -10.75
N GLY A 265 -15.02 -13.12 -11.03
CA GLY A 265 -13.96 -13.25 -10.02
C GLY A 265 -13.99 -12.24 -8.85
N GLN A 266 -14.88 -11.24 -8.85
CA GLN A 266 -15.11 -10.36 -7.70
C GLN A 266 -16.48 -10.55 -7.04
N TRP A 267 -17.37 -11.34 -7.65
CA TRP A 267 -18.74 -11.51 -7.19
C TRP A 267 -18.87 -12.13 -5.80
N PRO A 268 -18.06 -13.11 -5.39
CA PRO A 268 -18.07 -13.57 -4.00
C PRO A 268 -17.83 -12.45 -2.97
N HIS A 269 -16.92 -11.50 -3.29
CA HIS A 269 -16.67 -10.35 -2.43
C HIS A 269 -17.82 -9.33 -2.46
N LEU A 270 -18.40 -9.09 -3.64
CA LEU A 270 -19.55 -8.19 -3.79
C LEU A 270 -20.78 -8.75 -3.06
N LEU A 271 -21.05 -10.04 -3.20
CA LEU A 271 -22.12 -10.74 -2.49
C LEU A 271 -21.93 -10.56 -0.98
N HIS A 272 -20.75 -10.91 -0.44
CA HIS A 272 -20.45 -10.75 0.99
C HIS A 272 -20.63 -9.32 1.52
N THR A 273 -20.40 -8.30 0.69
CA THR A 273 -20.39 -6.89 1.15
C THR A 273 -21.63 -6.09 0.79
N LEU A 274 -22.42 -6.51 -0.21
CA LEU A 274 -23.51 -5.73 -0.80
C LEU A 274 -24.85 -6.49 -0.83
N SER A 275 -24.90 -7.76 -0.40
CA SER A 275 -26.16 -8.52 -0.33
C SER A 275 -27.12 -8.00 0.72
N ASP A 276 -26.59 -7.44 1.81
CA ASP A 276 -27.37 -6.90 2.93
C ASP A 276 -27.22 -5.36 3.03
N PRO A 277 -28.19 -4.59 2.51
CA PRO A 277 -28.23 -3.15 2.66
C PRO A 277 -28.38 -2.68 4.12
N GLU A 278 -28.90 -3.51 5.04
CA GLU A 278 -29.08 -3.12 6.43
C GLU A 278 -27.73 -3.04 7.17
N ALA A 279 -26.75 -3.85 6.76
CA ALA A 279 -25.37 -3.77 7.23
C ALA A 279 -24.62 -2.49 6.79
N PHE A 280 -25.17 -1.70 5.87
CA PHE A 280 -24.54 -0.46 5.41
C PHE A 280 -24.52 0.59 6.52
N HIS A 281 -23.32 1.09 6.83
CA HIS A 281 -23.14 1.95 7.99
C HIS A 281 -22.76 3.38 7.64
N LYS A 282 -21.75 3.58 6.80
CA LYS A 282 -21.19 4.91 6.54
C LYS A 282 -20.59 4.98 5.16
N VAL A 283 -20.79 6.08 4.45
CA VAL A 283 -20.15 6.31 3.15
C VAL A 283 -19.26 7.54 3.21
N ASP A 284 -17.96 7.37 3.01
CA ASP A 284 -17.06 8.49 2.74
C ASP A 284 -16.99 8.74 1.23
N LEU A 285 -17.24 9.98 0.79
CA LEU A 285 -17.10 10.36 -0.61
C LEU A 285 -15.64 10.70 -0.90
N VAL A 286 -15.02 9.96 -1.83
CA VAL A 286 -13.60 10.05 -2.13
C VAL A 286 -13.37 10.41 -3.59
N ARG A 287 -12.34 11.21 -3.85
CA ARG A 287 -11.83 11.47 -5.20
C ARG A 287 -10.35 11.14 -5.32
N ARG A 288 -9.97 10.53 -6.44
CA ARG A 288 -8.58 10.22 -6.78
C ARG A 288 -8.22 10.85 -8.11
N ARG A 289 -7.05 11.50 -8.18
CA ARG A 289 -6.58 12.07 -9.44
C ARG A 289 -6.40 10.98 -10.49
N ASP A 290 -7.02 11.19 -11.64
CA ASP A 290 -6.83 10.35 -12.80
C ASP A 290 -6.99 11.18 -14.08
N PRO A 291 -5.90 11.50 -14.79
CA PRO A 291 -5.95 12.31 -16.00
C PRO A 291 -6.66 11.63 -17.17
N ALA A 292 -6.98 10.34 -17.05
CA ALA A 292 -7.76 9.63 -18.05
C ALA A 292 -9.27 9.85 -17.86
N GLU A 293 -9.71 10.31 -16.69
CA GLU A 293 -11.12 10.57 -16.42
C GLU A 293 -11.52 12.00 -16.79
N PRO A 294 -12.77 12.23 -17.22
CA PRO A 294 -13.33 13.57 -17.34
C PRO A 294 -13.23 14.35 -16.02
N GLY A 295 -12.83 15.62 -16.07
CA GLY A 295 -12.56 16.44 -14.88
C GLY A 295 -11.25 16.09 -14.14
N GLY A 296 -10.54 15.04 -14.56
CA GLY A 296 -9.25 14.63 -13.97
C GLY A 296 -9.36 13.90 -12.62
N TRP A 297 -10.56 13.45 -12.26
CA TRP A 297 -10.87 12.77 -11.00
C TRP A 297 -11.71 11.51 -11.22
N VAL A 298 -11.31 10.42 -10.59
CA VAL A 298 -12.19 9.28 -10.29
C VAL A 298 -12.90 9.58 -8.98
N TYR A 299 -14.22 9.40 -8.95
CA TYR A 299 -15.01 9.46 -7.72
C TYR A 299 -15.32 8.04 -7.23
N GLU A 300 -15.23 7.87 -5.92
CA GLU A 300 -15.45 6.60 -5.23
C GLU A 300 -16.32 6.83 -3.99
N ALA A 301 -17.27 5.93 -3.73
CA ALA A 301 -17.93 5.82 -2.44
C ALA A 301 -17.22 4.74 -1.63
N HIS A 302 -16.63 5.13 -0.49
CA HIS A 302 -16.00 4.19 0.44
C HIS A 302 -17.05 3.81 1.48
N LEU A 303 -17.75 2.72 1.20
CA LEU A 303 -18.86 2.22 2.00
C LEU A 303 -18.31 1.31 3.11
N MET A 304 -18.52 1.71 4.35
CA MET A 304 -18.31 0.89 5.54
C MET A 304 -19.55 0.03 5.77
N VAL A 305 -19.31 -1.27 5.91
CA VAL A 305 -20.30 -2.31 6.16
C VAL A 305 -19.98 -2.96 7.51
N LEU A 306 -21.00 -3.17 8.35
CA LEU A 306 -20.88 -3.87 9.64
C LEU A 306 -20.85 -5.39 9.43
N ALA A 307 -19.85 -5.84 8.70
CA ALA A 307 -19.62 -7.25 8.42
C ALA A 307 -18.13 -7.59 8.56
N PRO A 308 -17.81 -8.85 8.95
CA PRO A 308 -16.44 -9.36 8.91
C PRO A 308 -15.73 -9.10 7.60
N ALA A 309 -14.41 -8.95 7.65
CA ALA A 309 -13.61 -8.87 6.43
C ALA A 309 -13.84 -10.12 5.57
N TYR A 310 -14.14 -9.92 4.29
CA TYR A 310 -14.29 -11.03 3.35
C TYR A 310 -13.01 -11.89 3.31
N ILE A 311 -13.16 -13.19 3.53
CA ILE A 311 -12.11 -14.20 3.37
C ILE A 311 -12.52 -15.10 2.21
N ALA A 312 -11.68 -15.17 1.17
CA ALA A 312 -11.97 -16.06 0.05
C ALA A 312 -11.97 -17.52 0.51
N PRO A 313 -12.87 -18.40 0.00
CA PRO A 313 -12.91 -19.81 0.38
C PRO A 313 -11.55 -20.51 0.28
N SER A 314 -10.78 -20.22 -0.78
CA SER A 314 -9.42 -20.76 -0.94
C SER A 314 -8.43 -20.29 0.14
N THR A 315 -8.63 -19.10 0.71
CA THR A 315 -7.83 -18.61 1.84
C THR A 315 -8.30 -19.20 3.16
N ALA A 316 -9.62 -19.35 3.36
CA ALA A 316 -10.15 -20.03 4.53
C ALA A 316 -9.69 -21.49 4.58
N GLY A 317 -9.84 -22.24 3.48
CA GLY A 317 -9.34 -23.61 3.36
C GLY A 317 -7.84 -23.73 3.58
N ARG A 318 -7.03 -22.84 2.97
CA ARG A 318 -5.58 -22.82 3.20
C ARG A 318 -5.21 -22.62 4.68
N ARG A 319 -5.94 -21.76 5.39
CA ARG A 319 -5.69 -21.53 6.83
C ARG A 319 -6.11 -22.72 7.67
N ALA A 320 -7.26 -23.33 7.37
CA ALA A 320 -7.73 -24.52 8.07
C ALA A 320 -6.79 -25.73 7.89
N GLN A 321 -6.12 -25.83 6.75
CA GLN A 321 -5.17 -26.89 6.43
C GLN A 321 -3.72 -26.60 6.88
N ALA A 322 -3.45 -25.43 7.47
CA ALA A 322 -2.10 -25.07 7.87
C ALA A 322 -1.63 -25.97 9.04
N PRO A 323 -0.41 -26.52 9.00
CA PRO A 323 0.05 -27.49 10.00
C PRO A 323 0.33 -26.80 11.34
N THR A 324 -0.52 -27.03 12.34
CA THR A 324 -0.42 -26.41 13.67
C THR A 324 0.64 -27.05 14.56
N GLY A 325 0.92 -28.35 14.38
CA GLY A 325 1.92 -29.12 15.12
C GLY A 325 3.38 -28.90 14.69
N ARG A 326 3.68 -27.78 14.02
CA ARG A 326 5.04 -27.43 13.57
C ARG A 326 5.54 -26.19 14.28
N ARG A 327 6.84 -26.18 14.58
CA ARG A 327 7.60 -24.98 14.94
C ARG A 327 8.47 -24.57 13.77
N GLY A 328 8.46 -23.29 13.44
CA GLY A 328 9.24 -22.76 12.33
C GLY A 328 10.09 -21.57 12.73
N GLY A 329 11.15 -21.37 11.97
CA GLY A 329 12.03 -20.24 12.07
C GLY A 329 12.27 -19.62 10.71
N VAL A 330 12.54 -18.32 10.71
CA VAL A 330 12.62 -17.48 9.52
C VAL A 330 13.91 -16.67 9.59
N ASP A 331 14.68 -16.70 8.52
CA ASP A 331 15.78 -15.77 8.27
C ASP A 331 15.40 -14.82 7.14
N GLY A 332 15.36 -13.52 7.45
CA GLY A 332 15.04 -12.47 6.49
C GLY A 332 16.29 -11.82 5.93
N ASN A 333 16.35 -11.62 4.61
CA ASN A 333 17.45 -10.89 3.98
C ASN A 333 16.95 -9.82 3.00
N VAL A 334 17.86 -9.01 2.46
CA VAL A 334 17.54 -7.93 1.51
C VAL A 334 17.01 -8.43 0.15
N SER A 335 17.26 -9.70 -0.17
CA SER A 335 16.97 -10.31 -1.48
C SER A 335 16.24 -11.66 -1.42
N ASN A 336 16.15 -12.27 -0.24
CA ASN A 336 15.54 -13.57 -0.03
C ASN A 336 14.90 -13.64 1.38
N LEU A 337 14.10 -14.68 1.61
CA LEU A 337 13.63 -15.08 2.94
C LEU A 337 13.68 -16.60 3.02
N ALA A 338 14.41 -17.13 4.00
CA ALA A 338 14.54 -18.54 4.29
C ALA A 338 13.57 -18.92 5.43
N VAL A 339 12.91 -20.06 5.31
CA VAL A 339 12.02 -20.60 6.35
C VAL A 339 12.35 -22.07 6.53
N VAL A 340 12.51 -22.50 7.77
CA VAL A 340 12.67 -23.92 8.13
C VAL A 340 11.67 -24.24 9.22
N SER A 341 11.08 -25.44 9.16
CA SER A 341 10.15 -25.91 10.19
C SER A 341 10.36 -27.37 10.48
N ALA A 342 10.12 -27.76 11.72
CA ALA A 342 10.17 -29.15 12.20
C ALA A 342 8.90 -29.47 13.02
N PRO A 343 8.57 -30.75 13.22
CA PRO A 343 7.57 -31.14 14.20
C PRO A 343 7.85 -30.51 15.57
N ALA A 344 6.78 -30.08 16.25
CA ALA A 344 6.89 -29.51 17.59
C ALA A 344 7.29 -30.57 18.62
N GLU A 345 6.73 -31.77 18.50
CA GLU A 345 7.10 -32.95 19.30
C GLU A 345 8.01 -33.90 18.50
N PRO A 346 8.99 -34.55 19.13
CA PRO A 346 9.81 -35.56 18.48
C PRO A 346 8.96 -36.78 18.10
N VAL A 347 8.96 -37.14 16.82
CA VAL A 347 8.35 -38.40 16.35
C VAL A 347 9.16 -39.55 16.96
N PRO A 348 8.54 -40.51 17.68
CA PRO A 348 9.26 -41.65 18.24
C PRO A 348 9.93 -42.46 17.12
N ALA A 349 11.20 -42.82 17.33
CA ALA A 349 11.94 -43.65 16.40
C ALA A 349 11.25 -45.03 16.29
N GLY A 350 10.65 -45.32 15.13
CA GLY A 350 10.08 -46.64 14.82
C GLY A 350 8.57 -46.70 14.58
N GLY A 351 7.83 -45.58 14.57
CA GLY A 351 6.40 -45.59 14.25
C GLY A 351 6.11 -45.94 12.78
N VAL A 352 5.60 -47.15 12.53
CA VAL A 352 5.08 -47.56 11.22
C VAL A 352 3.87 -46.68 10.89
N VAL A 353 3.96 -45.92 9.80
CA VAL A 353 2.89 -45.02 9.37
C VAL A 353 1.84 -45.86 8.66
N ALA A 354 0.63 -45.93 9.22
CA ALA A 354 -0.54 -46.55 8.59
C ALA A 354 -0.79 -45.92 7.21
N ALA A 355 -0.99 -46.78 6.20
CA ALA A 355 -1.17 -46.41 4.81
C ALA A 355 -2.33 -45.44 4.61
N ALA A 356 -2.02 -44.17 4.31
CA ALA A 356 -2.97 -43.21 3.76
C ALA A 356 -2.93 -43.26 2.22
N SER A 357 -4.11 -43.06 1.62
CA SER A 357 -4.44 -43.32 0.21
C SER A 357 -3.47 -42.78 -0.86
N PRO A 358 -3.46 -43.36 -2.08
CA PRO A 358 -2.42 -43.18 -3.12
C PRO A 358 -2.32 -41.79 -3.77
N HIS A 359 -3.03 -40.77 -3.27
CA HIS A 359 -3.00 -39.41 -3.82
C HIS A 359 -2.33 -38.37 -2.89
N THR A 360 -1.70 -38.82 -1.79
CA THR A 360 -0.97 -37.95 -0.84
C THR A 360 0.52 -38.29 -0.73
N ALA A 361 1.12 -38.78 -1.81
CA ALA A 361 2.56 -38.99 -1.88
C ALA A 361 3.29 -37.65 -2.12
N MET A 362 3.93 -37.10 -1.07
CA MET A 362 5.18 -36.29 -1.06
C MET A 362 5.23 -35.25 0.08
N VAL A 363 5.18 -35.65 1.36
CA VAL A 363 5.88 -34.92 2.45
C VAL A 363 6.22 -35.94 3.56
N SER A 364 7.49 -36.33 3.70
CA SER A 364 7.96 -37.13 4.85
C SER A 364 7.71 -36.37 6.18
N PRO A 365 7.63 -37.04 7.35
CA PRO A 365 7.35 -36.41 8.66
C PRO A 365 8.55 -35.60 9.23
N GLY A 366 9.33 -34.95 8.37
CA GLY A 366 10.63 -34.35 8.68
C GLY A 366 10.68 -32.82 8.66
N VAL A 367 11.93 -32.33 8.71
CA VAL A 367 12.30 -30.92 8.56
C VAL A 367 12.02 -30.45 7.14
N VAL A 368 11.28 -29.35 7.02
CA VAL A 368 10.88 -28.75 5.74
C VAL A 368 11.49 -27.37 5.63
N SER A 369 12.07 -27.05 4.47
CA SER A 369 12.69 -25.78 4.18
C SER A 369 12.09 -25.13 2.94
N SER A 370 11.99 -23.80 2.98
CA SER A 370 11.61 -22.99 1.83
C SER A 370 12.53 -21.79 1.69
N LYS A 371 12.99 -21.51 0.47
CA LYS A 371 13.76 -20.29 0.17
C LYS A 371 13.01 -19.39 -0.81
N VAL A 372 12.37 -18.36 -0.29
CA VAL A 372 11.66 -17.37 -1.09
C VAL A 372 12.66 -16.42 -1.72
N ARG A 373 12.80 -16.50 -3.05
CA ARG A 373 13.58 -15.58 -3.86
C ARG A 373 12.68 -14.85 -4.85
N MET A 374 13.18 -13.75 -5.41
CA MET A 374 12.53 -13.10 -6.55
C MET A 374 12.90 -13.83 -7.85
N PRO A 375 11.92 -14.38 -8.60
CA PRO A 375 12.15 -15.03 -9.89
C PRO A 375 12.85 -14.10 -10.90
N PRO A 376 13.67 -14.65 -11.82
CA PRO A 376 14.33 -13.85 -12.86
C PRO A 376 13.36 -13.01 -13.71
N ASP A 377 12.23 -13.58 -14.12
CA ASP A 377 11.24 -12.89 -14.94
C ASP A 377 10.59 -11.71 -14.18
N GLU A 378 10.38 -11.87 -12.87
CA GLU A 378 9.90 -10.80 -11.99
C GLU A 378 10.94 -9.68 -11.87
N ARG A 379 12.23 -10.02 -11.71
CA ARG A 379 13.33 -9.04 -11.70
C ARG A 379 13.32 -8.20 -12.97
N ASP A 380 13.14 -8.83 -14.13
CA ASP A 380 13.07 -8.15 -15.43
C ASP A 380 11.84 -7.24 -15.57
N ARG A 381 10.68 -7.68 -15.05
CA ARG A 381 9.46 -6.85 -15.01
C ARG A 381 9.68 -5.62 -14.14
N ILE A 382 10.31 -5.76 -12.98
CA ILE A 382 10.63 -4.64 -12.09
C ILE A 382 11.62 -3.70 -12.77
N ALA A 383 12.69 -4.21 -13.39
CA ALA A 383 13.65 -3.41 -14.14
C ALA A 383 12.98 -2.62 -15.29
N ARG A 384 12.06 -3.25 -16.04
CA ARG A 384 11.24 -2.58 -17.06
C ARG A 384 10.36 -1.48 -16.46
N ARG A 385 9.71 -1.72 -15.31
CA ARG A 385 8.90 -0.72 -14.60
C ARG A 385 9.74 0.45 -14.10
N GLU A 386 10.94 0.20 -13.59
CA GLU A 386 11.89 1.24 -13.18
C GLU A 386 12.35 2.09 -14.37
N ARG A 387 12.68 1.47 -15.51
CA ARG A 387 13.00 2.20 -16.76
C ARG A 387 11.83 3.12 -17.16
N LYS A 388 10.59 2.62 -17.15
CA LYS A 388 9.39 3.42 -17.42
C LYS A 388 9.21 4.56 -16.41
N ARG A 389 9.46 4.33 -15.12
CA ARG A 389 9.42 5.36 -14.06
C ARG A 389 10.45 6.47 -14.31
N ARG A 390 11.70 6.11 -14.60
CA ARG A 390 12.76 7.08 -14.96
C ARG A 390 12.36 7.90 -16.18
N GLY A 391 11.76 7.26 -17.20
CA GLY A 391 11.20 7.96 -18.36
C GLY A 391 10.13 9.00 -18.00
N ARG A 392 9.19 8.65 -17.12
CA ARG A 392 8.16 9.57 -16.62
C ARG A 392 8.74 10.73 -15.80
N GLN A 393 9.71 10.45 -14.93
CA GLN A 393 10.41 11.50 -14.16
C GLN A 393 11.14 12.48 -15.07
N ARG A 394 11.83 11.98 -16.12
CA ARG A 394 12.46 12.83 -17.13
C ARG A 394 11.43 13.67 -17.90
N ALA A 395 10.27 13.09 -18.24
CA ALA A 395 9.19 13.82 -18.90
C ALA A 395 8.59 14.93 -18.01
N LEU A 396 8.42 14.67 -16.71
CA LEU A 396 8.00 15.67 -15.73
C LEU A 396 9.00 16.82 -15.65
N GLU A 397 10.29 16.52 -15.53
CA GLU A 397 11.33 17.53 -15.43
C GLU A 397 11.45 18.34 -16.74
N ARG A 398 11.35 17.71 -17.92
CA ARG A 398 11.30 18.43 -19.20
C ARG A 398 10.10 19.37 -19.28
N SER A 399 8.91 18.91 -18.91
CA SER A 399 7.69 19.73 -18.96
C SER A 399 7.78 20.92 -17.99
N ARG A 400 8.35 20.72 -16.80
CA ARG A 400 8.63 21.80 -15.84
C ARG A 400 9.60 22.83 -16.41
N ARG A 401 10.74 22.39 -16.95
CA ARG A 401 11.76 23.25 -17.58
C ARG A 401 11.19 24.07 -18.73
N ALA A 402 10.36 23.44 -19.58
CA ALA A 402 9.69 24.12 -20.68
C ALA A 402 8.79 25.26 -20.22
N SER A 403 8.15 25.12 -19.05
CA SER A 403 7.26 26.15 -18.50
C SER A 403 8.00 27.22 -17.67
N ASN A 404 9.31 27.05 -17.46
CA ASN A 404 10.12 27.88 -16.56
C ASN A 404 11.52 28.12 -17.15
N THR A 405 11.61 28.38 -18.46
CA THR A 405 12.88 28.41 -19.20
C THR A 405 13.90 29.39 -18.61
N ALA A 406 13.46 30.59 -18.21
CA ALA A 406 14.29 31.64 -17.60
C ALA A 406 14.97 31.23 -16.27
N GLN A 407 14.56 30.10 -15.67
CA GLN A 407 15.12 29.61 -14.42
C GLN A 407 16.25 28.59 -14.62
N TYR A 408 16.56 28.23 -15.86
CA TYR A 408 17.54 27.19 -16.19
C TYR A 408 18.56 27.70 -17.20
N GLU A 409 19.81 27.26 -17.03
CA GLU A 409 20.86 27.51 -18.00
C GLU A 409 20.71 26.66 -19.26
N LEU A 410 21.32 27.12 -20.34
CA LEU A 410 21.54 26.29 -21.52
C LEU A 410 22.52 25.17 -21.21
N GLY A 411 22.24 23.95 -21.65
CA GLY A 411 23.16 22.83 -21.50
C GLY A 411 24.41 22.99 -22.37
N LYS A 412 25.48 22.21 -22.09
CA LYS A 412 26.76 22.24 -22.83
C LYS A 412 26.58 22.21 -24.36
N ARG A 413 25.71 21.31 -24.86
CA ARG A 413 25.41 21.19 -26.30
C ARG A 413 24.65 22.40 -26.86
N GLN A 414 23.73 22.98 -26.08
CA GLN A 414 22.97 24.16 -26.47
C GLN A 414 23.89 25.39 -26.55
N ARG A 415 24.79 25.57 -25.58
CA ARG A 415 25.82 26.63 -25.60
C ARG A 415 26.78 26.47 -26.79
N LYS A 416 27.33 25.28 -27.02
CA LYS A 416 28.20 25.01 -28.19
C LYS A 416 27.49 25.30 -29.51
N ARG A 417 26.18 25.02 -29.59
CA ARG A 417 25.38 25.33 -30.77
C ARG A 417 25.14 26.83 -30.93
N GLN A 418 24.88 27.55 -29.85
CA GLN A 418 24.73 29.01 -29.89
C GLN A 418 26.02 29.70 -30.34
N ARG A 419 27.17 29.32 -29.77
CA ARG A 419 28.48 29.84 -30.17
C ARG A 419 28.77 29.62 -31.66
N ARG A 420 28.51 28.41 -32.17
CA ARG A 420 28.68 28.11 -33.61
C ARG A 420 27.78 28.94 -34.52
N ARG A 421 26.58 29.29 -34.07
CA ARG A 421 25.68 30.14 -34.85
C ARG A 421 26.12 31.60 -34.82
N GLN A 422 26.52 32.09 -33.65
CA GLN A 422 27.08 33.44 -33.50
C GLN A 422 28.32 33.64 -34.37
N ALA A 423 29.26 32.68 -34.36
CA ALA A 423 30.44 32.71 -35.23
C ALA A 423 30.10 32.69 -36.72
N ALA A 424 28.91 32.22 -37.10
CA ALA A 424 28.43 32.19 -38.48
C ALA A 424 27.47 33.37 -38.80
N GLY A 425 27.39 34.40 -37.95
CA GLY A 425 26.48 35.54 -38.15
C GLY A 425 24.98 35.19 -38.04
N LEU A 426 24.63 33.99 -37.59
CA LEU A 426 23.24 33.53 -37.53
C LEU A 426 22.57 33.85 -36.19
N PRO A 427 21.28 34.22 -36.18
CA PRO A 427 20.56 34.53 -34.95
C PRO A 427 20.47 33.32 -34.00
N PRO A 428 20.40 33.54 -32.67
CA PRO A 428 20.32 32.48 -31.69
C PRO A 428 19.04 31.66 -31.89
N LYS A 429 19.17 30.33 -31.93
CA LYS A 429 17.99 29.46 -32.02
C LYS A 429 17.23 29.49 -30.69
N GLN A 430 15.93 29.76 -30.76
CA GLN A 430 15.02 29.64 -29.63
C GLN A 430 15.11 28.24 -28.99
N VAL A 431 15.31 28.20 -27.67
CA VAL A 431 15.41 26.98 -26.88
C VAL A 431 14.14 26.79 -26.07
N THR A 432 13.32 25.83 -26.48
CA THR A 432 12.05 25.51 -25.80
C THR A 432 12.25 24.78 -24.46
N VAL A 433 13.34 24.01 -24.31
CA VAL A 433 13.65 23.27 -23.07
C VAL A 433 15.14 23.39 -22.75
N PRO A 434 15.54 24.23 -21.79
CA PRO A 434 16.93 24.31 -21.35
C PRO A 434 17.40 23.01 -20.68
N ALA A 435 18.57 22.52 -21.11
CA ALA A 435 19.15 21.27 -20.63
C ALA A 435 20.21 21.46 -19.53
N GLY A 436 20.53 22.69 -19.16
CA GLY A 436 21.48 23.01 -18.10
C GLY A 436 20.91 22.85 -16.69
N PRO A 437 21.72 23.14 -15.66
CA PRO A 437 21.26 23.21 -14.29
C PRO A 437 20.28 24.37 -14.08
N ARG A 438 19.60 24.37 -12.95
CA ARG A 438 18.78 25.50 -12.51
C ARG A 438 19.71 26.62 -12.04
N ILE A 439 19.35 27.87 -12.33
CA ILE A 439 20.13 29.02 -11.89
C ILE A 439 20.09 29.09 -10.36
N ALA A 440 21.27 29.06 -9.75
CA ALA A 440 21.47 29.07 -8.31
C ALA A 440 22.34 30.26 -7.89
N ARG A 441 22.28 30.61 -6.59
CA ARG A 441 23.23 31.54 -5.97
C ARG A 441 24.58 30.84 -5.74
N ALA A 442 25.60 31.59 -5.35
CA ALA A 442 26.94 31.04 -5.06
C ALA A 442 26.91 29.90 -4.03
N ASN A 443 25.99 29.93 -3.07
CA ASN A 443 25.79 28.87 -2.07
C ASN A 443 25.01 27.62 -2.57
N GLY A 444 24.81 27.48 -3.89
CA GLY A 444 24.09 26.35 -4.49
C GLY A 444 22.57 26.38 -4.33
N THR A 445 22.00 27.36 -3.62
CA THR A 445 20.55 27.48 -3.44
C THR A 445 19.89 28.03 -4.70
N PRO A 446 18.81 27.42 -5.22
CA PRO A 446 18.10 27.94 -6.40
C PRO A 446 17.62 29.38 -6.18
N ARG A 447 17.90 30.30 -7.14
CA ARG A 447 17.45 31.71 -7.05
C ARG A 447 15.92 31.81 -6.89
N ARG A 448 15.21 30.90 -7.53
CA ARG A 448 13.77 30.69 -7.36
C ARG A 448 13.52 29.24 -6.97
N SER A 449 12.74 29.03 -5.92
CA SER A 449 12.39 27.70 -5.41
C SER A 449 11.39 26.97 -6.31
N HIS A 450 11.49 25.64 -6.39
CA HIS A 450 10.59 24.79 -7.21
C HIS A 450 9.10 24.92 -6.90
N HIS A 451 8.71 25.31 -5.68
CA HIS A 451 7.30 25.49 -5.34
C HIS A 451 6.67 26.73 -5.98
N ARG A 452 7.48 27.67 -6.49
CA ARG A 452 7.05 28.87 -7.23
C ARG A 452 7.14 28.69 -8.75
N ASP A 453 7.33 27.46 -9.23
CA ASP A 453 7.35 27.14 -10.65
C ASP A 453 5.94 27.23 -11.26
N THR A 454 5.84 27.78 -12.46
CA THR A 454 4.64 27.70 -13.27
C THR A 454 4.48 26.27 -13.78
N LEU A 455 3.37 25.61 -13.45
CA LEU A 455 3.14 24.21 -13.79
C LEU A 455 2.08 24.08 -14.89
N SER A 456 2.51 23.69 -16.09
CA SER A 456 1.61 23.43 -17.23
C SER A 456 0.61 22.30 -16.96
N ASN A 457 -0.49 22.30 -17.72
CA ASN A 457 -1.49 21.22 -17.68
C ASN A 457 -0.86 19.86 -18.00
N THR A 458 0.07 19.81 -18.96
CA THR A 458 0.84 18.60 -19.29
C THR A 458 1.62 18.07 -18.08
N TYR A 459 2.32 18.94 -17.34
CA TYR A 459 3.03 18.55 -16.12
C TYR A 459 2.07 17.94 -15.08
N ARG A 460 0.93 18.60 -14.84
CA ARG A 460 -0.09 18.13 -13.87
C ARG A 460 -0.63 16.75 -14.25
N ARG A 461 -0.94 16.52 -15.54
CA ARG A 461 -1.37 15.21 -16.07
C ARG A 461 -0.29 14.14 -15.91
N LEU A 462 0.96 14.44 -16.29
CA LEU A 462 2.08 13.49 -16.12
C LEU A 462 2.29 13.11 -14.65
N ARG A 463 2.16 14.06 -13.73
CA ARG A 463 2.38 13.85 -12.29
C ARG A 463 1.31 12.92 -11.71
N ALA A 464 0.06 13.13 -12.10
CA ALA A 464 -1.04 12.27 -11.68
C ALA A 464 -0.90 10.85 -12.26
N ARG A 465 -0.47 10.69 -13.52
CA ARG A 465 -0.16 9.37 -14.10
C ARG A 465 0.97 8.64 -13.37
N ASP A 466 2.04 9.35 -12.98
CA ASP A 466 3.13 8.76 -12.22
C ASP A 466 2.69 8.34 -10.80
N ALA A 467 1.90 9.17 -10.13
CA ALA A 467 1.29 8.83 -8.83
C ALA A 467 0.40 7.58 -8.91
N ALA A 468 -0.47 7.49 -9.92
CA ALA A 468 -1.32 6.31 -10.15
C ALA A 468 -0.49 5.04 -10.46
N ALA A 469 0.63 5.16 -11.19
CA ALA A 469 1.54 4.05 -11.44
C ALA A 469 2.28 3.61 -10.15
N ALA A 470 2.66 4.56 -9.30
CA ALA A 470 3.28 4.28 -8.00
C ALA A 470 2.30 3.55 -7.06
N GLN A 471 1.06 4.02 -6.96
CA GLN A 471 0.00 3.37 -6.17
C GLN A 471 -0.24 1.92 -6.61
N ARG A 472 -0.37 1.67 -7.91
CA ARG A 472 -0.50 0.30 -8.47
C ARG A 472 0.69 -0.58 -8.11
N THR A 473 1.89 -0.02 -8.11
CA THR A 473 3.12 -0.74 -7.73
C THR A 473 3.09 -1.13 -6.25
N THR A 474 2.70 -0.20 -5.37
CA THR A 474 2.56 -0.46 -3.93
C THR A 474 1.50 -1.53 -3.67
N GLN A 475 0.34 -1.46 -4.33
CA GLN A 475 -0.71 -2.47 -4.20
C GLN A 475 -0.23 -3.86 -4.64
N SER A 476 0.43 -3.94 -5.81
CA SER A 476 1.00 -5.20 -6.31
C SER A 476 2.00 -5.82 -5.33
N ARG A 477 2.84 -5.01 -4.67
CA ARG A 477 3.77 -5.47 -3.63
C ARG A 477 3.03 -6.02 -2.40
N ARG A 478 1.98 -5.33 -1.93
CA ARG A 478 1.14 -5.80 -0.81
C ARG A 478 0.47 -7.13 -1.12
N THR A 479 -0.09 -7.28 -2.32
CA THR A 479 -0.71 -8.53 -2.76
C THR A 479 0.30 -9.67 -2.82
N ARG A 480 1.49 -9.44 -3.41
CA ARG A 480 2.58 -10.43 -3.43
C ARG A 480 2.97 -10.86 -2.01
N ALA A 481 3.24 -9.90 -1.13
CA ALA A 481 3.60 -10.17 0.25
C ALA A 481 2.56 -11.03 0.98
N ARG A 482 1.27 -10.70 0.87
CA ARG A 482 0.19 -11.49 1.47
C ARG A 482 0.05 -12.90 0.89
N HIS A 483 0.19 -13.03 -0.43
CA HIS A 483 0.13 -14.33 -1.08
C HIS A 483 1.29 -15.21 -0.64
N THR A 484 2.53 -14.69 -0.69
CA THR A 484 3.73 -15.41 -0.24
C THR A 484 3.64 -15.77 1.25
N ALA A 485 3.20 -14.86 2.12
CA ALA A 485 2.95 -15.16 3.53
C ALA A 485 1.95 -16.32 3.72
N GLY A 486 0.84 -16.30 2.97
CA GLY A 486 -0.14 -17.39 2.95
C GLY A 486 0.45 -18.74 2.57
N GLN A 487 1.34 -18.77 1.57
CA GLN A 487 2.03 -20.00 1.16
C GLN A 487 3.04 -20.47 2.22
N ILE A 488 3.79 -19.55 2.83
CA ILE A 488 4.72 -19.88 3.92
C ILE A 488 3.97 -20.55 5.07
N VAL A 489 2.88 -19.95 5.54
CA VAL A 489 2.10 -20.49 6.67
C VAL A 489 1.44 -21.82 6.31
N ALA A 490 1.00 -22.01 5.06
CA ALA A 490 0.44 -23.28 4.60
C ALA A 490 1.46 -24.43 4.66
N VAL A 491 2.74 -24.16 4.41
CA VAL A 491 3.81 -25.17 4.42
C VAL A 491 4.41 -25.36 5.82
N HIS A 492 4.70 -24.26 6.51
CA HIS A 492 5.53 -24.26 7.72
C HIS A 492 4.74 -24.19 9.02
N GLY A 493 3.45 -23.88 8.95
CA GLY A 493 2.61 -23.64 10.11
C GLY A 493 2.60 -22.18 10.57
N PRO A 494 1.70 -21.82 11.50
CA PRO A 494 1.50 -20.44 11.92
C PRO A 494 2.40 -20.01 13.09
N ASN A 495 3.17 -20.92 13.69
CA ASN A 495 4.06 -20.66 14.82
C ASN A 495 5.49 -20.48 14.35
N LEU A 496 5.89 -19.22 14.13
CA LEU A 496 7.18 -18.87 13.55
C LEU A 496 7.98 -17.95 14.46
N VAL A 497 9.31 -18.05 14.38
CA VAL A 497 10.25 -17.12 15.01
C VAL A 497 11.12 -16.47 13.94
N VAL A 498 11.38 -15.18 14.04
CA VAL A 498 12.26 -14.44 13.12
C VAL A 498 13.20 -13.52 13.90
N GLU A 499 14.39 -13.28 13.37
CA GLU A 499 15.29 -12.28 13.96
C GLU A 499 14.67 -10.87 13.96
N ASP A 500 14.89 -10.14 15.04
CA ASP A 500 14.56 -8.73 15.18
C ASP A 500 15.63 -7.86 14.52
N CYS A 501 15.51 -7.72 13.20
CA CYS A 501 16.43 -6.96 12.37
C CYS A 501 15.96 -5.51 12.18
N ASP A 502 16.91 -4.56 12.21
CA ASP A 502 16.62 -3.16 11.84
C ASP A 502 16.43 -3.01 10.32
N ILE A 503 15.19 -3.21 9.87
CA ILE A 503 14.77 -3.03 8.49
C ILE A 503 15.00 -1.58 8.03
N SER A 504 14.92 -0.59 8.94
CA SER A 504 15.17 0.81 8.58
C SER A 504 16.64 1.03 8.23
N GLY A 505 17.56 0.44 9.01
CA GLY A 505 18.98 0.37 8.71
C GLY A 505 19.24 -0.27 7.34
N TRP A 506 18.56 -1.38 7.02
CA TRP A 506 18.70 -2.03 5.70
C TRP A 506 18.28 -1.15 4.54
N PHE A 507 17.21 -0.35 4.69
CA PHE A 507 16.78 0.58 3.65
C PHE A 507 17.78 1.73 3.44
N ARG A 508 18.52 2.14 4.47
CA ARG A 508 19.58 3.16 4.35
C ARG A 508 20.78 2.61 3.59
N LEU A 509 21.23 1.39 3.89
CA LEU A 509 22.41 0.77 3.28
C LEU A 509 22.12 0.16 1.89
N TRP A 510 21.00 -0.55 1.75
CA TRP A 510 20.67 -1.37 0.58
C TRP A 510 19.29 -1.05 -0.02
N GLY A 511 18.85 0.22 0.06
CA GLY A 511 17.49 0.63 -0.30
C GLY A 511 17.01 0.19 -1.70
N ARG A 512 17.91 0.03 -2.69
CA ARG A 512 17.54 -0.50 -4.01
C ARG A 512 17.15 -1.98 -3.96
N ALA A 513 17.92 -2.82 -3.27
CA ALA A 513 17.61 -4.24 -3.11
C ALA A 513 16.35 -4.42 -2.26
N CYS A 514 16.27 -3.73 -1.11
CA CYS A 514 15.11 -3.74 -0.24
C CYS A 514 13.83 -3.26 -0.94
N ALA A 515 13.92 -2.23 -1.80
CA ALA A 515 12.75 -1.77 -2.56
C ALA A 515 12.29 -2.76 -3.64
N ARG A 516 13.15 -3.68 -4.10
CA ARG A 516 12.77 -4.74 -5.04
C ARG A 516 12.08 -5.88 -4.30
N PHE A 517 12.75 -6.49 -3.33
CA PHE A 517 12.24 -7.67 -2.61
C PHE A 517 11.14 -7.33 -1.59
N THR A 518 11.21 -6.16 -0.98
CA THR A 518 10.30 -5.64 0.06
C THR A 518 10.20 -6.52 1.31
N PRO A 519 11.32 -6.85 1.98
CA PRO A 519 11.35 -7.78 3.11
C PRO A 519 10.42 -7.36 4.24
N GLY A 520 10.43 -6.08 4.64
CA GLY A 520 9.51 -5.59 5.69
C GLY A 520 8.04 -5.75 5.36
N MET A 521 7.63 -5.60 4.10
CA MET A 521 6.22 -5.85 3.72
C MET A 521 5.85 -7.32 3.79
N LEU A 522 6.79 -8.22 3.46
CA LEU A 522 6.59 -9.66 3.55
C LEU A 522 6.52 -10.13 5.01
N ILE A 523 7.44 -9.66 5.85
CA ILE A 523 7.49 -9.94 7.28
C ILE A 523 6.21 -9.47 7.99
N THR A 524 5.74 -8.24 7.74
CA THR A 524 4.46 -7.76 8.30
C THR A 524 3.27 -8.56 7.78
N ALA A 525 3.31 -9.02 6.52
CA ALA A 525 2.25 -9.86 5.97
C ALA A 525 2.25 -11.26 6.60
N LEU A 526 3.43 -11.80 6.91
CA LEU A 526 3.63 -13.09 7.56
C LEU A 526 3.06 -13.07 8.99
N GLU A 527 3.43 -12.07 9.78
CA GLU A 527 2.90 -11.84 11.14
C GLU A 527 1.36 -11.81 11.15
N GLY A 528 0.78 -11.04 10.23
CA GLY A 528 -0.68 -10.94 10.09
C GLY A 528 -1.36 -12.19 9.54
N GLU A 529 -0.64 -13.11 8.90
CA GLU A 529 -1.19 -14.39 8.44
C GLU A 529 -1.03 -15.48 9.52
N CYS A 530 0.08 -15.51 10.26
CA CYS A 530 0.26 -16.33 11.46
C CYS A 530 -0.89 -16.10 12.44
N THR A 531 -1.15 -14.83 12.79
CA THR A 531 -2.23 -14.44 13.72
C THR A 531 -3.61 -14.91 13.23
N LYS A 532 -3.90 -14.75 11.93
CA LYS A 532 -5.19 -15.16 11.34
C LYS A 532 -5.38 -16.67 11.21
N THR A 533 -4.31 -17.42 11.40
CA THR A 533 -4.27 -18.88 11.37
C THR A 533 -4.14 -19.44 12.80
N GLY A 534 -4.31 -18.59 13.83
CA GLY A 534 -4.27 -19.00 15.24
C GLY A 534 -2.88 -19.19 15.83
N GLY A 535 -1.81 -18.77 15.13
CA GLY A 535 -0.45 -18.79 15.67
C GLY A 535 0.14 -17.38 15.82
N ARG A 536 1.47 -17.30 15.87
CA ARG A 536 2.20 -16.04 16.10
C ARG A 536 3.55 -16.01 15.39
N LEU A 537 4.05 -14.80 15.11
CA LEU A 537 5.41 -14.55 14.66
C LEU A 537 6.21 -13.86 15.77
N LEU A 538 7.10 -14.59 16.44
CA LEU A 538 7.95 -14.05 17.51
C LEU A 538 9.21 -13.40 16.96
N ARG A 539 9.77 -12.44 17.72
CA ARG A 539 10.95 -11.66 17.35
C ARG A 539 12.12 -11.99 18.27
N ALA A 540 13.17 -12.62 17.76
CA ALA A 540 14.36 -12.94 18.55
C ALA A 540 15.46 -11.90 18.37
N ALA A 541 16.06 -11.39 19.45
CA ALA A 541 17.14 -10.42 19.33
C ALA A 541 18.37 -11.03 18.64
N THR A 542 18.90 -10.29 17.65
CA THR A 542 20.09 -10.70 16.87
C THR A 542 21.36 -10.80 17.73
N ARG A 543 21.44 -10.01 18.81
CA ARG A 543 22.61 -9.96 19.70
C ARG A 543 22.72 -11.19 20.61
N THR A 544 21.61 -11.61 21.19
CA THR A 544 21.58 -12.71 22.18
C THR A 544 21.65 -14.07 21.52
N THR A 545 21.02 -14.21 20.35
CA THR A 545 20.93 -15.49 19.64
C THR A 545 22.03 -15.70 18.60
N ALA A 546 22.44 -14.63 17.92
CA ALA A 546 23.46 -14.64 16.87
C ALA A 546 23.30 -15.84 15.91
N LEU A 547 22.09 -16.08 15.40
CA LEU A 547 21.71 -17.34 14.74
C LEU A 547 22.59 -17.65 13.53
N SER A 548 22.95 -16.63 12.74
CA SER A 548 23.83 -16.79 11.58
C SER A 548 25.27 -17.21 11.91
N GLN A 549 25.70 -17.01 13.15
CA GLN A 549 27.02 -17.37 13.64
C GLN A 549 27.03 -18.71 14.39
N HIS A 550 25.90 -19.27 14.77
CA HIS A 550 25.86 -20.55 15.49
C HIS A 550 25.50 -21.71 14.59
N CYS A 551 25.92 -22.91 14.99
CA CYS A 551 25.50 -24.19 14.42
C CYS A 551 24.38 -24.80 15.29
N PRO A 552 23.46 -25.62 14.74
CA PRO A 552 22.53 -26.42 15.53
C PRO A 552 23.14 -27.29 16.63
N CYS A 553 24.45 -27.58 16.59
CA CYS A 553 25.14 -28.28 17.67
C CYS A 553 25.59 -27.37 18.83
N GLY A 554 25.38 -26.05 18.76
CA GLY A 554 25.82 -25.06 19.74
C GLY A 554 27.16 -24.40 19.43
N ARG A 555 27.97 -24.97 18.52
CA ARG A 555 29.27 -24.39 18.16
C ARG A 555 29.09 -23.04 17.46
N ARG A 556 29.79 -22.01 17.95
CA ARG A 556 29.91 -20.73 17.26
C ARG A 556 30.93 -20.84 16.13
N VAL A 557 30.49 -20.50 14.92
CA VAL A 557 31.28 -20.42 13.69
C VAL A 557 31.20 -18.97 13.22
N PRO A 558 32.19 -18.12 13.56
CA PRO A 558 32.23 -16.72 13.14
C PRO A 558 32.17 -16.59 11.62
N LYS A 559 31.23 -15.78 11.12
CA LYS A 559 31.02 -15.54 9.70
C LYS A 559 30.76 -14.06 9.46
N HIS A 560 31.29 -13.54 8.37
CA HIS A 560 30.89 -12.24 7.85
C HIS A 560 29.69 -12.40 6.90
N LEU A 561 28.98 -11.30 6.61
CA LEU A 561 27.75 -11.33 5.81
C LEU A 561 27.92 -11.91 4.39
N GLY A 562 29.15 -11.88 3.86
CA GLY A 562 29.52 -12.44 2.56
C GLY A 562 29.52 -13.97 2.52
N VAL A 563 29.82 -14.65 3.63
CA VAL A 563 29.83 -16.12 3.69
C VAL A 563 28.40 -16.64 3.69
N ARG A 564 28.01 -17.34 2.62
CA ARG A 564 26.64 -17.88 2.42
C ARG A 564 26.51 -19.37 2.73
N VAL A 565 27.62 -20.06 2.86
CA VAL A 565 27.67 -21.47 3.26
C VAL A 565 28.11 -21.53 4.72
N HIS A 566 27.35 -22.24 5.54
CA HIS A 566 27.78 -22.62 6.88
C HIS A 566 28.57 -23.92 6.77
N HIS A 567 29.71 -23.98 7.44
CA HIS A 567 30.48 -25.20 7.63
C HIS A 567 30.88 -25.28 9.11
N CYS A 568 30.54 -26.39 9.77
CA CYS A 568 30.85 -26.64 11.18
C CYS A 568 31.91 -27.75 11.28
N PRO A 569 33.21 -27.41 11.35
CA PRO A 569 34.28 -28.40 11.29
C PRO A 569 34.32 -29.30 12.53
N ILE A 570 34.48 -30.61 12.31
CA ILE A 570 34.60 -31.61 13.39
C ILE A 570 35.87 -31.39 14.21
N ALA A 571 36.97 -31.00 13.55
CA ALA A 571 38.26 -30.72 14.18
C ALA A 571 38.18 -29.68 15.30
N ASP A 572 37.23 -28.73 15.22
CA ASP A 572 37.03 -27.69 16.22
C ASP A 572 35.94 -28.05 17.26
N GLY A 573 35.61 -29.34 17.41
CA GLY A 573 34.51 -29.82 18.25
C GLY A 573 33.12 -29.53 17.68
N GLY A 574 33.03 -29.31 16.36
CA GLY A 574 31.78 -29.16 15.62
C GLY A 574 31.13 -30.49 15.25
N CYS A 575 30.03 -30.43 14.51
CA CYS A 575 29.25 -31.61 14.11
C CYS A 575 29.40 -32.01 12.62
N GLY A 576 30.26 -31.34 11.85
CA GLY A 576 30.45 -31.60 10.42
C GLY A 576 29.39 -30.96 9.50
N LEU A 577 28.33 -30.36 10.06
CA LEU A 577 27.22 -29.82 9.28
C LEU A 577 27.68 -28.78 8.26
N THR A 578 27.26 -28.98 7.01
CA THR A 578 27.46 -28.03 5.91
C THR A 578 26.12 -27.73 5.25
N GLY A 579 25.83 -26.46 4.96
CA GLY A 579 24.56 -26.06 4.34
C GLY A 579 24.45 -24.56 4.07
N ASP A 580 23.31 -24.11 3.54
CA ASP A 580 23.03 -22.70 3.31
C ASP A 580 22.88 -21.97 4.64
N ARG A 581 23.65 -20.89 4.83
CA ARG A 581 23.67 -20.14 6.09
C ARG A 581 22.30 -19.58 6.46
N ASP A 582 21.54 -19.07 5.47
CA ASP A 582 20.24 -18.47 5.73
C ASP A 582 19.24 -19.57 6.16
N LEU A 583 19.30 -20.78 5.56
CA LEU A 583 18.50 -21.94 5.98
C LEU A 583 18.89 -22.44 7.38
N ILE A 584 20.18 -22.50 7.71
CA ILE A 584 20.64 -22.91 9.05
C ILE A 584 20.24 -21.88 10.11
N SER A 585 20.29 -20.59 9.80
CA SER A 585 19.83 -19.53 10.70
C SER A 585 18.32 -19.65 10.94
N ALA A 586 17.55 -19.87 9.88
CA ALA A 586 16.11 -20.14 9.98
C ALA A 586 15.81 -21.42 10.76
N ALA A 587 16.62 -22.46 10.61
CA ALA A 587 16.48 -23.69 11.38
C ALA A 587 16.70 -23.45 12.88
N LEU A 588 17.77 -22.74 13.25
CA LEU A 588 18.03 -22.36 14.64
C LEU A 588 16.93 -21.45 15.23
N ALA A 589 16.39 -20.53 14.44
CA ALA A 589 15.24 -19.72 14.86
C ALA A 589 14.05 -20.59 15.29
N ALA A 590 13.81 -21.74 14.64
CA ALA A 590 12.72 -22.64 14.98
C ALA A 590 12.84 -23.26 16.39
N PHE A 591 14.06 -23.30 16.95
CA PHE A 591 14.36 -23.79 18.30
C PHE A 591 14.69 -22.64 19.26
N THR A 592 14.27 -21.42 18.93
CA THR A 592 14.44 -20.26 19.80
C THR A 592 13.18 -20.05 20.63
N HIS A 593 13.36 -19.99 21.95
CA HIS A 593 12.31 -19.73 22.94
C HIS A 593 12.49 -18.32 23.52
N LEU A 594 11.38 -17.63 23.75
CA LEU A 594 11.35 -16.35 24.43
C LEU A 594 10.70 -16.56 25.79
N HIS A 595 11.35 -16.11 26.86
CA HIS A 595 10.74 -16.08 28.19
C HIS A 595 9.60 -15.04 28.23
N ASP A 596 9.83 -13.89 27.60
CA ASP A 596 8.82 -12.86 27.36
C ASP A 596 8.62 -12.69 25.84
N PRO A 597 7.45 -13.05 25.29
CA PRO A 597 7.14 -12.86 23.87
C PRO A 597 7.25 -11.42 23.37
N ASP A 598 7.10 -10.43 24.25
CA ASP A 598 7.13 -9.00 23.91
C ASP A 598 8.51 -8.37 24.08
N ASP A 599 9.47 -9.08 24.69
CA ASP A 599 10.88 -8.67 24.78
C ASP A 599 11.80 -9.61 23.98
N PRO A 600 12.25 -9.19 22.78
CA PRO A 600 13.19 -9.94 21.96
C PRO A 600 14.50 -10.32 22.65
N SER A 601 14.92 -9.58 23.69
CA SER A 601 16.18 -9.81 24.40
C SER A 601 16.16 -11.11 25.23
N THR A 602 14.96 -11.60 25.56
CA THR A 602 14.77 -12.85 26.32
C THR A 602 14.95 -14.12 25.48
N ALA A 603 15.16 -13.97 24.16
CA ALA A 603 15.34 -15.09 23.25
C ALA A 603 16.57 -15.95 23.61
N ARG A 604 16.38 -17.27 23.70
CA ARG A 604 17.42 -18.29 23.92
C ARG A 604 17.21 -19.46 22.97
N VAL A 605 18.31 -20.02 22.45
CA VAL A 605 18.27 -21.17 21.54
C VAL A 605 18.37 -22.46 22.35
N ASP A 606 17.45 -23.40 22.13
CA ASP A 606 17.54 -24.76 22.66
C ASP A 606 18.46 -25.60 21.78
N TYR A 607 19.76 -25.52 22.08
CA TYR A 607 20.78 -26.27 21.35
C TYR A 607 20.69 -27.79 21.54
N GLN A 608 20.13 -28.25 22.66
CA GLN A 608 19.98 -29.68 22.91
C GLN A 608 18.96 -30.29 21.96
N THR A 609 17.78 -29.67 21.86
CA THR A 609 16.75 -30.11 20.93
C THR A 609 17.14 -29.83 19.49
N SER A 610 17.77 -28.68 19.18
CA SER A 610 18.23 -28.41 17.82
C SER A 610 19.30 -29.41 17.37
N ARG A 611 20.22 -29.83 18.24
CA ARG A 611 21.22 -30.86 17.90
C ARG A 611 20.57 -32.22 17.64
N ARG A 612 19.61 -32.62 18.49
CA ARG A 612 18.88 -33.89 18.30
C ARG A 612 18.10 -33.91 16.99
N VAL A 613 17.35 -32.85 16.71
CA VAL A 613 16.47 -32.79 15.54
C VAL A 613 17.24 -32.46 14.25
N LEU A 614 18.29 -31.63 14.31
CA LEU A 614 19.00 -31.08 13.15
C LEU A 614 20.45 -31.59 12.97
N CYS A 615 20.97 -32.46 13.83
CA CYS A 615 22.30 -33.06 13.63
C CYS A 615 22.27 -34.58 13.73
N ALA A 616 21.37 -35.15 14.55
CA ALA A 616 21.20 -36.59 14.68
C ALA A 616 20.09 -37.19 13.80
N GLY A 617 19.44 -36.37 12.97
CA GLY A 617 18.35 -36.80 12.07
C GLY A 617 18.85 -37.50 10.80
N GLY A 618 18.03 -38.41 10.25
CA GLY A 618 18.34 -39.22 9.06
C GLY A 618 18.53 -38.46 7.72
N PRO A 619 18.72 -39.18 6.60
CA PRO A 619 19.29 -38.66 5.35
C PRO A 619 18.60 -37.44 4.70
N GLY A 620 17.35 -37.12 5.03
CA GLY A 620 16.62 -35.97 4.45
C GLY A 620 16.99 -34.60 5.01
N LEU A 621 17.72 -34.55 6.13
CA LEU A 621 18.01 -33.30 6.84
C LEU A 621 19.12 -32.43 6.20
N PRO A 622 20.26 -33.01 5.73
CA PRO A 622 21.24 -32.24 4.97
C PRO A 622 20.63 -31.55 3.73
N GLY A 623 19.70 -32.22 3.04
CA GLY A 623 18.96 -31.64 1.91
C GLY A 623 18.12 -30.42 2.32
N ALA A 624 17.37 -30.53 3.42
CA ALA A 624 16.55 -29.42 3.94
C ALA A 624 17.37 -28.19 4.37
N LEU A 625 18.63 -28.38 4.77
CA LEU A 625 19.51 -27.27 5.18
C LEU A 625 20.42 -26.76 4.05
N THR A 626 20.43 -27.44 2.90
CA THR A 626 21.22 -27.04 1.72
C THR A 626 20.36 -26.31 0.70
N GLU A 627 19.12 -26.74 0.49
CA GLU A 627 18.21 -26.17 -0.49
C GLU A 627 16.74 -26.20 -0.05
N SER A 628 15.85 -25.73 -0.93
CA SER A 628 14.41 -25.67 -0.68
C SER A 628 13.80 -27.06 -0.89
N THR A 629 13.26 -27.68 0.15
CA THR A 629 12.59 -28.99 0.04
C THR A 629 11.08 -28.88 -0.21
N ALA A 630 10.49 -27.72 0.05
CA ALA A 630 9.13 -27.40 -0.35
C ALA A 630 9.11 -26.33 -1.45
N PRO A 631 8.38 -26.54 -2.56
CA PRO A 631 8.14 -25.49 -3.52
C PRO A 631 7.13 -24.50 -2.91
N ILE A 632 7.55 -23.26 -2.70
CA ILE A 632 6.58 -22.16 -2.52
C ILE A 632 6.23 -21.67 -3.93
N PRO A 633 4.98 -21.85 -4.40
CA PRO A 633 4.58 -21.37 -5.71
C PRO A 633 4.87 -19.86 -5.78
N THR A 634 5.85 -19.48 -6.60
CA THR A 634 6.01 -18.08 -6.93
C THR A 634 4.81 -17.70 -7.77
N PRO A 635 4.08 -16.60 -7.44
CA PRO A 635 2.82 -16.30 -8.10
C PRO A 635 3.02 -16.21 -9.62
N SER A 636 2.64 -17.26 -10.34
CA SER A 636 2.60 -17.26 -11.79
C SER A 636 1.49 -16.29 -12.18
N THR A 637 1.87 -15.25 -12.90
CA THR A 637 0.95 -14.17 -13.32
C THR A 637 0.44 -14.41 -14.73
N GLY A 638 0.52 -15.65 -15.21
CA GLY A 638 -0.02 -16.08 -16.52
C GLY A 638 -1.54 -16.03 -16.55
N THR A 639 -2.19 -16.32 -15.43
CA THR A 639 -3.61 -16.04 -15.26
C THR A 639 -3.75 -14.57 -14.88
N ARG A 640 -4.63 -13.83 -15.58
CA ARG A 640 -5.14 -12.53 -15.11
C ARG A 640 -5.95 -12.73 -13.83
N ALA A 641 -5.31 -13.20 -12.75
CA ALA A 641 -5.89 -13.18 -11.42
C ALA A 641 -6.07 -11.71 -11.06
N GLY A 642 -7.33 -11.29 -10.99
CA GLY A 642 -7.76 -9.94 -10.66
C GLY A 642 -7.16 -9.52 -9.32
N ALA A 643 -5.99 -8.90 -9.35
CA ALA A 643 -5.40 -8.24 -8.19
C ALA A 643 -6.34 -7.10 -7.81
N GLY A 644 -7.06 -7.33 -6.72
CA GLY A 644 -8.18 -6.54 -6.25
C GLY A 644 -7.89 -5.05 -5.97
N THR A 645 -9.00 -4.31 -5.98
CA THR A 645 -9.21 -2.91 -5.58
C THR A 645 -8.71 -1.85 -6.57
N GLY A 646 -9.14 -1.98 -7.82
CA GLY A 646 -9.23 -0.86 -8.74
C GLY A 646 -10.21 -1.19 -9.85
N ASN A 647 -11.39 -0.57 -9.83
CA ASN A 647 -12.38 -0.63 -10.91
C ASN A 647 -11.74 -0.06 -12.18
N ALA A 648 -11.09 -0.93 -12.96
CA ALA A 648 -10.48 -0.57 -14.23
C ALA A 648 -11.60 -0.35 -15.26
N ALA A 649 -11.53 0.80 -15.92
CA ALA A 649 -12.45 1.23 -16.96
C ALA A 649 -12.48 0.23 -18.13
N ALA A 650 -13.63 0.22 -18.81
CA ALA A 650 -13.84 -0.45 -20.09
C ALA A 650 -12.64 -0.26 -21.04
N ILE A 651 -12.24 -1.35 -21.68
CA ILE A 651 -11.29 -1.37 -22.78
C ILE A 651 -11.84 -0.42 -23.87
N PRO A 652 -11.12 0.62 -24.33
CA PRO A 652 -11.50 1.30 -25.55
C PRO A 652 -11.32 0.33 -26.72
N ALA A 653 -12.31 0.30 -27.63
CA ALA A 653 -12.26 -0.45 -28.87
C ALA A 653 -10.91 -0.25 -29.58
N LYS A 654 -10.34 -1.34 -30.10
CA LYS A 654 -9.11 -1.35 -30.89
C LYS A 654 -9.21 -0.24 -31.96
N PRO A 655 -8.26 0.71 -32.05
CA PRO A 655 -8.20 1.55 -33.23
C PRO A 655 -7.93 0.66 -34.45
N ARG A 656 -8.74 0.82 -35.50
CA ARG A 656 -8.58 0.18 -36.81
C ARG A 656 -7.11 0.26 -37.22
N ARG A 657 -6.51 -0.90 -37.52
CA ARG A 657 -5.15 -1.01 -38.08
C ARG A 657 -5.08 -0.17 -39.35
N ARG A 658 -4.38 0.97 -39.31
CA ARG A 658 -3.84 1.56 -40.53
C ARG A 658 -2.60 0.75 -40.91
N THR A 659 -2.68 0.13 -42.08
CA THR A 659 -1.59 -0.59 -42.75
C THR A 659 -0.33 0.29 -42.83
N PRO A 660 0.86 -0.23 -42.46
CA PRO A 660 2.10 0.51 -42.61
C PRO A 660 2.50 0.54 -44.10
N ARG A 661 2.47 1.74 -44.69
CA ARG A 661 3.14 2.01 -45.97
C ARG A 661 4.64 1.73 -45.81
N ARG A 662 5.15 0.80 -46.62
CA ARG A 662 6.57 0.55 -46.88
C ARG A 662 7.29 1.87 -47.18
N ARG A 663 8.40 2.15 -46.50
CA ARG A 663 9.51 2.96 -47.04
C ARG A 663 10.84 2.53 -46.39
N ASN A 664 11.53 1.70 -47.17
CA ASN A 664 12.97 1.56 -47.42
C ASN A 664 14.00 1.76 -46.29
N ARG A 665 14.73 0.67 -46.08
CA ARG A 665 16.08 0.58 -45.53
C ARG A 665 17.06 1.49 -46.30
N ARG A 666 17.98 2.13 -45.57
CA ARG A 666 19.42 2.19 -45.87
C ARG A 666 20.22 2.48 -44.59
N ALA A 667 21.38 1.86 -44.53
CA ALA A 667 22.27 1.72 -43.38
C ALA A 667 23.16 2.95 -43.16
N ALA A 668 23.63 3.15 -41.91
CA ALA A 668 25.00 3.57 -41.60
C ALA A 668 25.28 3.65 -40.07
N SER A 669 26.34 2.94 -39.69
CA SER A 669 27.39 3.23 -38.69
C SER A 669 27.09 3.38 -37.18
N ALA A 670 27.46 2.30 -36.47
CA ALA A 670 28.39 2.25 -35.34
C ALA A 670 28.65 3.52 -34.50
N ARG A 671 28.28 3.43 -33.21
CA ARG A 671 29.08 3.98 -32.10
C ARG A 671 28.94 3.07 -30.87
N GLN A 672 29.95 2.24 -30.67
CA GLN A 672 30.25 1.59 -29.40
C GLN A 672 30.49 2.66 -28.33
N THR A 673 29.87 2.50 -27.16
CA THR A 673 30.41 3.00 -25.89
C THR A 673 30.16 1.93 -24.84
N ARG A 674 31.25 1.23 -24.49
CA ARG A 674 31.38 0.37 -23.31
C ARG A 674 31.39 1.27 -22.07
N THR A 675 30.62 0.92 -21.04
CA THR A 675 31.00 1.16 -19.64
C THR A 675 30.48 -0.02 -18.84
N SER A 676 31.44 -0.77 -18.31
CA SER A 676 31.32 -1.99 -17.57
C SER A 676 30.68 -1.79 -16.19
N THR A 677 30.03 -2.88 -15.80
CA THR A 677 29.53 -3.27 -14.50
C THR A 677 30.67 -3.50 -13.50
N ALA A 678 30.51 -3.02 -12.27
CA ALA A 678 31.29 -3.49 -11.13
C ALA A 678 30.67 -4.79 -10.60
N PRO A 679 31.47 -5.80 -10.20
CA PRO A 679 31.00 -7.11 -9.78
C PRO A 679 30.42 -7.11 -8.36
N THR A 680 29.43 -7.97 -8.16
CA THR A 680 28.92 -8.42 -6.84
C THR A 680 29.47 -9.84 -6.66
N PRO A 681 29.88 -10.29 -5.46
CA PRO A 681 30.65 -11.53 -5.30
C PRO A 681 29.84 -12.81 -5.59
N ASP A 682 30.58 -13.86 -5.98
CA ASP A 682 30.24 -15.30 -6.08
C ASP A 682 29.87 -15.85 -7.48
N GLU A 683 30.89 -16.33 -8.22
CA GLU A 683 30.81 -17.45 -9.19
C GLU A 683 32.22 -18.11 -9.31
N PRO A 684 32.37 -19.44 -9.12
CA PRO A 684 33.67 -20.15 -9.18
C PRO A 684 34.03 -20.65 -10.60
N PRO A 685 35.32 -20.93 -10.90
CA PRO A 685 35.77 -21.38 -12.23
C PRO A 685 35.86 -22.93 -12.35
N PRO A 686 35.70 -23.50 -13.56
CA PRO A 686 36.20 -24.83 -13.93
C PRO A 686 37.50 -24.76 -14.79
N PRO A 687 38.20 -25.89 -15.03
CA PRO A 687 39.67 -25.97 -14.99
C PRO A 687 40.41 -25.85 -16.34
N THR A 688 41.72 -25.60 -16.22
CA THR A 688 42.85 -25.70 -17.17
C THR A 688 42.93 -27.08 -17.87
N THR A 689 43.43 -27.33 -19.09
CA THR A 689 44.61 -26.88 -19.91
C THR A 689 44.56 -27.69 -21.26
N PRO A 690 45.56 -27.72 -22.20
CA PRO A 690 46.49 -26.70 -22.73
C PRO A 690 46.60 -26.68 -24.30
N ALA A 691 47.48 -25.79 -24.79
CA ALA A 691 48.34 -25.88 -25.98
C ALA A 691 47.83 -25.40 -27.37
N GLY A 692 48.63 -24.52 -28.00
CA GLY A 692 48.61 -24.19 -29.43
C GLY A 692 48.85 -22.71 -29.76
N GLU A 693 50.12 -22.30 -29.80
CA GLU A 693 50.81 -21.38 -30.77
C GLU A 693 49.99 -20.31 -31.56
N ALA A 694 50.46 -19.10 -31.89
CA ALA A 694 51.71 -18.36 -31.74
C ALA A 694 51.48 -16.88 -32.18
N MET A 695 52.54 -16.05 -32.04
CA MET A 695 52.80 -14.67 -32.53
C MET A 695 52.22 -13.49 -31.69
N VAL A 696 52.98 -12.73 -30.87
CA VAL A 696 54.15 -11.81 -31.11
C VAL A 696 53.69 -10.56 -31.89
N THR A 697 53.78 -9.26 -31.51
CA THR A 697 54.54 -8.36 -30.59
C THR A 697 53.77 -6.99 -30.53
N PRO A 698 54.27 -5.84 -30.00
CA PRO A 698 54.90 -5.56 -28.71
C PRO A 698 54.24 -4.38 -27.95
N ASP A 699 54.44 -4.45 -26.63
CA ASP A 699 54.87 -3.41 -25.69
C ASP A 699 54.78 -1.90 -26.04
N ARG A 700 54.18 -1.13 -25.12
CA ARG A 700 54.68 0.18 -24.69
C ARG A 700 54.21 0.49 -23.26
N HIS A 701 55.06 0.07 -22.32
CA HIS A 701 55.13 0.58 -20.95
C HIS A 701 55.07 2.12 -20.86
N ARG A 702 54.27 2.64 -19.90
CA ARG A 702 54.59 3.87 -19.17
C ARG A 702 53.99 3.80 -17.76
N PRO A 703 54.81 3.90 -16.70
CA PRO A 703 54.35 3.75 -15.32
C PRO A 703 53.71 5.05 -14.81
N ARG A 704 52.66 4.94 -13.98
CA ARG A 704 52.16 6.06 -13.18
C ARG A 704 52.25 5.71 -11.70
N ILE A 705 52.98 6.59 -11.02
CA ILE A 705 53.41 6.57 -9.63
C ILE A 705 52.21 6.55 -8.67
N ARG A 706 52.34 5.75 -7.62
CA ARG A 706 51.44 5.60 -6.47
C ARG A 706 51.48 6.86 -5.61
N LEU A 707 50.33 7.44 -5.28
CA LEU A 707 50.13 8.19 -4.03
C LEU A 707 48.67 8.04 -3.55
N PHE A 708 48.52 7.93 -2.23
CA PHE A 708 47.31 7.82 -1.39
C PHE A 708 46.78 6.41 -1.07
N ASN A 709 47.51 5.73 -0.17
CA ASN A 709 46.92 4.87 0.86
C ASN A 709 46.40 5.73 2.02
N LYS A 710 45.08 5.73 2.27
CA LYS A 710 44.51 5.89 3.63
C LYS A 710 43.19 5.10 3.71
N PRO A 711 43.10 4.04 4.53
CA PRO A 711 41.81 3.40 4.84
C PRO A 711 41.01 4.24 5.85
N PRO A 712 39.67 4.19 5.83
CA PRO A 712 38.83 4.80 6.86
C PRO A 712 38.92 4.02 8.19
N PRO A 713 38.69 4.67 9.34
CA PRO A 713 38.94 4.07 10.65
C PRO A 713 38.01 2.87 10.93
N ARG A 714 38.64 1.77 11.31
CA ARG A 714 38.03 0.64 12.04
C ARG A 714 37.81 1.11 13.46
N ASP A 715 36.60 1.53 13.81
CA ASP A 715 36.06 1.48 15.18
C ASP A 715 34.68 2.12 15.22
N LEU A 716 33.63 1.34 14.92
CA LEU A 716 32.25 1.68 15.30
C LEU A 716 31.37 0.46 15.61
N PHE A 717 31.96 -0.73 15.77
CA PHE A 717 31.21 -1.94 16.13
C PHE A 717 32.03 -2.78 17.09
N ASN A 718 32.30 -2.24 18.28
CA ASN A 718 32.52 -3.00 19.52
C ASN A 718 32.72 -2.01 20.67
N ARG A 719 31.68 -1.82 21.47
CA ARG A 719 31.71 -1.58 22.92
C ARG A 719 30.28 -1.63 23.48
N PRO A 720 30.12 -2.02 24.76
CA PRO A 720 29.04 -2.85 25.30
C PRO A 720 27.62 -2.34 25.10
#